data_AF-A0AA47GUM7-F1
#
_entry.id   AF-A0AA47GUM7-F1
#
_cell.length_a   1.000
_cell.length_b   1.000
_cell.length_c   1.000
_cell.angle_alpha   90.00
_cell.angle_beta   90.00
_cell.angle_gamma   90.00
#
_symmetry.space_group_name_H-M   'P 1'
#
loop_
_entity.id
_entity.type
_entity.pdbx_description
1 polymer ?
#
loop_
_entity_poly.entity_id
_entity_poly.type
_entity_poly.pdbx_seq_one_letter_code
_entity_poly.pdbx_strand_id
1 'polypeptide(L)'
;MAVVTMKNLLEAGVHFGHQTRRWDPRMKKYIFTERNGIHIIDLQKTIIAIKEAYDTVRHKVLEGKSVLFVGTKKQAQASIKREAERCEMFFVNNRWLGGMLTNFSTIRKSLLRLKKMEKMEVDGTFEQLTKKEVALLLKEQGRLEKNLGGIENMSSLPGVMFVIDTQKEAIAVAEARRMGIPIIAVVDTNSNPEGIDYPIPGNDDAIRAINLFTQVIANAVIEADNEQGLKVIENLQDDELAGSALIDEQSTLELIDQYDEDIDEHDDYRLSRPSPPLEVSNKDGTELADSVPIDDSNTKTALRDFISEEDFENKVPIEKISEKSQAPGNEITDTKSTNMPEVSGEETDAEKAKTIVTEVTVKESINAESEVSSVEQTDELLNKKNSAADESAETTPVGTLEAEGIVEQSTKDKTGDKNEGDMSSIYQEVKKLRAKTGAGMLDCKNALLKANGNIVKAERILKEQGLANADKRAGRSTNNGRVFTLIADGKAVMVELTCETDFVAKNSVFRDTGEKISKAILQSKSIEKKQELEIMVKEAIAILKENMLLGRIVLWDFTENELVANYSHNEGQIGTLVKLSCDSQATASRDEVRELSFNLAMHVTAFNPLYLNHATVPPSYLKEQEEVFAAQARNMADKPEKIIKGIVAGKLKKHLAQICFEDQGFVKEEKKTVKKVVDETAESCGGTIVISDYAYIGVGQE
;
A
#
# COMPACT_ATOMS: atom_id res chain seq x y z
N MET A 1 -19.08 3.06 1.98
CA MET A 1 -18.39 2.87 3.28
C MET A 1 -17.93 4.24 3.81
N ALA A 2 -17.43 4.37 5.03
CA ALA A 2 -16.84 5.63 5.51
C ALA A 2 -15.39 5.74 5.01
N VAL A 3 -15.11 6.72 4.14
CA VAL A 3 -13.79 6.89 3.47
C VAL A 3 -12.67 7.14 4.50
N VAL A 4 -12.94 7.89 5.56
CA VAL A 4 -12.04 8.12 6.70
C VAL A 4 -12.87 8.19 7.97
N THR A 5 -12.34 7.69 9.09
CA THR A 5 -12.98 7.82 10.42
C THR A 5 -12.46 9.05 11.18
N MET A 6 -13.26 9.56 12.13
CA MET A 6 -12.84 10.63 13.05
C MET A 6 -11.57 10.26 13.83
N LYS A 7 -11.40 8.97 14.20
CA LYS A 7 -10.20 8.47 14.88
C LYS A 7 -8.96 8.66 14.01
N ASN A 8 -9.01 8.26 12.74
CA ASN A 8 -7.88 8.36 11.81
C ASN A 8 -7.42 9.83 11.64
N LEU A 9 -8.36 10.77 11.56
CA LEU A 9 -8.06 12.22 11.45
C LEU A 9 -7.42 12.80 12.71
N LEU A 10 -7.84 12.32 13.90
CA LEU A 10 -7.23 12.70 15.17
C LEU A 10 -5.80 12.15 15.29
N GLU A 11 -5.60 10.85 15.03
CA GLU A 11 -4.30 10.16 15.14
C GLU A 11 -3.26 10.63 14.10
N ALA A 12 -3.73 11.06 12.91
CA ALA A 12 -2.90 11.69 11.89
C ALA A 12 -2.59 13.17 12.16
N GLY A 13 -3.22 13.80 13.17
CA GLY A 13 -2.96 15.20 13.55
C GLY A 13 -3.61 16.25 12.64
N VAL A 14 -4.62 15.87 11.85
CA VAL A 14 -5.28 16.73 10.84
C VAL A 14 -5.93 17.98 11.45
N HIS A 15 -6.33 17.89 12.72
CA HIS A 15 -7.02 18.95 13.46
C HIS A 15 -6.13 20.11 13.92
N PHE A 16 -4.80 19.97 13.89
CA PHE A 16 -3.90 21.07 14.25
C PHE A 16 -3.72 22.02 13.07
N GLY A 17 -4.24 23.24 13.18
CA GLY A 17 -3.90 24.33 12.27
C GLY A 17 -2.69 25.14 12.74
N HIS A 18 -2.61 26.37 12.25
CA HIS A 18 -1.57 27.33 12.56
C HIS A 18 -1.83 28.14 13.85
N GLN A 19 -0.82 28.92 14.26
CA GLN A 19 -0.91 29.87 15.37
C GLN A 19 -1.94 30.97 15.08
N THR A 20 -2.67 31.45 16.09
CA THR A 20 -3.76 32.45 15.96
C THR A 20 -3.35 33.80 15.37
N ARG A 21 -2.04 34.08 15.30
CA ARG A 21 -1.45 35.26 14.63
C ARG A 21 -1.16 35.07 13.13
N ARG A 22 -1.35 33.87 12.58
CA ARG A 22 -1.02 33.49 11.19
C ARG A 22 -2.16 32.64 10.61
N TRP A 23 -3.32 33.26 10.40
CA TRP A 23 -4.53 32.65 9.85
C TRP A 23 -5.16 33.56 8.79
N ASP A 24 -5.90 33.00 7.82
CA ASP A 24 -6.76 33.76 6.90
C ASP A 24 -8.19 33.83 7.49
N PRO A 25 -8.79 35.04 7.67
CA PRO A 25 -10.14 35.22 8.19
C PRO A 25 -11.24 34.37 7.50
N ARG A 26 -11.06 33.97 6.24
CA ARG A 26 -11.99 33.12 5.49
C ARG A 26 -12.06 31.69 6.02
N MET A 27 -10.98 31.21 6.64
CA MET A 27 -10.94 29.89 7.28
C MET A 27 -11.79 29.82 8.55
N LYS A 28 -12.36 30.94 9.03
CA LYS A 28 -13.26 30.99 10.20
C LYS A 28 -14.39 29.96 10.18
N LYS A 29 -14.96 29.64 9.00
CA LYS A 29 -16.02 28.62 8.86
C LYS A 29 -15.53 27.19 9.15
N TYR A 30 -14.24 26.93 9.06
CA TYR A 30 -13.60 25.62 9.25
C TYR A 30 -12.81 25.49 10.56
N ILE A 31 -12.71 26.56 11.36
CA ILE A 31 -12.10 26.53 12.69
C ILE A 31 -13.16 26.18 13.73
N PHE A 32 -12.89 25.20 14.58
CA PHE A 32 -13.77 24.77 15.68
C PHE A 32 -13.54 25.60 16.94
N THR A 33 -12.27 25.80 17.32
CA THR A 33 -11.86 26.60 18.49
C THR A 33 -10.38 27.00 18.33
N GLU A 34 -9.85 27.78 19.27
CA GLU A 34 -8.41 27.83 19.56
C GLU A 34 -8.06 27.06 20.84
N ARG A 35 -6.81 26.59 20.93
CA ARG A 35 -6.22 25.98 22.13
C ARG A 35 -4.73 26.29 22.17
N ASN A 36 -4.22 26.77 23.30
CA ASN A 36 -2.81 27.12 23.50
C ASN A 36 -2.21 28.06 22.41
N GLY A 37 -3.03 28.97 21.85
CA GLY A 37 -2.61 29.88 20.78
C GLY A 37 -2.52 29.24 19.38
N ILE A 38 -3.07 28.03 19.19
CA ILE A 38 -3.17 27.32 17.92
C ILE A 38 -4.65 27.14 17.56
N HIS A 39 -5.02 27.35 16.30
CA HIS A 39 -6.37 27.05 15.82
C HIS A 39 -6.59 25.54 15.64
N ILE A 40 -7.76 25.06 16.05
CA ILE A 40 -8.19 23.68 15.91
C ILE A 40 -9.21 23.61 14.77
N ILE A 41 -8.93 22.78 13.77
CA ILE A 41 -9.76 22.59 12.58
C ILE A 41 -10.96 21.67 12.90
N ASP A 42 -12.12 22.03 12.38
CA ASP A 42 -13.36 21.28 12.51
C ASP A 42 -13.35 20.01 11.66
N LEU A 43 -12.96 18.89 12.29
CA LEU A 43 -12.89 17.60 11.63
C LEU A 43 -14.24 17.07 11.10
N GLN A 44 -15.39 17.55 11.59
CA GLN A 44 -16.67 17.14 11.01
C GLN A 44 -16.80 17.69 9.58
N LYS A 45 -16.37 18.92 9.36
CA LYS A 45 -16.29 19.53 8.02
C LYS A 45 -15.18 18.90 7.17
N THR A 46 -14.06 18.52 7.78
CA THR A 46 -13.02 17.74 7.10
C THR A 46 -13.53 16.40 6.55
N ILE A 47 -14.32 15.63 7.32
CA ILE A 47 -14.89 14.35 6.84
C ILE A 47 -15.79 14.56 5.62
N ILE A 48 -16.63 15.59 5.64
CA ILE A 48 -17.54 15.92 4.53
C ILE A 48 -16.73 16.32 3.28
N ALA A 49 -15.79 17.26 3.43
CA ALA A 49 -14.96 17.73 2.32
C ALA A 49 -14.05 16.63 1.73
N ILE A 50 -13.51 15.73 2.57
CA ILE A 50 -12.79 14.54 2.10
C ILE A 50 -13.71 13.66 1.23
N LYS A 51 -14.96 13.45 1.63
CA LYS A 51 -15.90 12.62 0.87
C LYS A 51 -16.23 13.27 -0.49
N GLU A 52 -16.55 14.57 -0.50
CA GLU A 52 -16.85 15.32 -1.73
C GLU A 52 -15.66 15.31 -2.71
N ALA A 53 -14.45 15.48 -2.19
CA ALA A 53 -13.21 15.36 -2.96
C ALA A 53 -12.99 13.93 -3.50
N TYR A 54 -13.14 12.91 -2.66
CA TYR A 54 -13.01 11.50 -3.03
C TYR A 54 -14.00 11.11 -4.14
N ASP A 55 -15.28 11.44 -3.96
CA ASP A 55 -16.35 11.17 -4.94
C ASP A 55 -16.08 11.89 -6.27
N THR A 56 -15.52 13.11 -6.23
CA THR A 56 -15.13 13.89 -7.42
C THR A 56 -13.95 13.27 -8.17
N VAL A 57 -12.90 12.84 -7.47
CA VAL A 57 -11.75 12.15 -8.11
C VAL A 57 -12.22 10.87 -8.78
N ARG A 58 -13.02 10.08 -8.06
CA ARG A 58 -13.63 8.85 -8.55
C ARG A 58 -14.41 9.11 -9.84
N HIS A 59 -15.26 10.13 -9.87
CA HIS A 59 -16.00 10.53 -11.08
C HIS A 59 -15.08 10.95 -12.24
N LYS A 60 -14.00 11.69 -11.98
CA LYS A 60 -13.07 12.15 -13.03
C LYS A 60 -12.22 11.02 -13.62
N VAL A 61 -11.85 10.02 -12.82
CA VAL A 61 -11.20 8.81 -13.32
C VAL A 61 -12.20 7.92 -14.07
N LEU A 62 -13.47 7.83 -13.63
CA LEU A 62 -14.55 7.18 -14.39
C LEU A 62 -14.84 7.86 -15.75
N GLU A 63 -14.63 9.18 -15.88
CA GLU A 63 -14.61 9.92 -17.16
C GLU A 63 -13.38 9.61 -18.05
N GLY A 64 -12.46 8.75 -17.59
CA GLY A 64 -11.20 8.42 -18.29
C GLY A 64 -10.13 9.52 -18.22
N LYS A 65 -10.23 10.46 -17.26
CA LYS A 65 -9.32 11.60 -17.14
C LYS A 65 -8.33 11.40 -16.01
N SER A 66 -7.08 11.82 -16.24
CA SER A 66 -5.99 11.70 -15.27
C SER A 66 -6.10 12.71 -14.12
N VAL A 67 -5.51 12.33 -12.99
CA VAL A 67 -5.29 13.17 -11.81
C VAL A 67 -3.85 13.70 -11.82
N LEU A 68 -3.65 14.95 -11.40
CA LEU A 68 -2.33 15.51 -11.13
C LEU A 68 -2.15 15.82 -9.64
N PHE A 69 -1.22 15.14 -8.98
CA PHE A 69 -0.87 15.32 -7.58
C PHE A 69 0.24 16.39 -7.42
N VAL A 70 -0.01 17.47 -6.70
CA VAL A 70 0.92 18.62 -6.56
C VAL A 70 1.25 18.88 -5.10
N GLY A 71 2.55 18.98 -4.80
CA GLY A 71 3.01 19.39 -3.47
C GLY A 71 4.54 19.41 -3.38
N THR A 72 5.12 20.60 -3.57
CA THR A 72 6.58 20.85 -3.54
C THR A 72 7.09 21.14 -2.12
N LYS A 73 6.18 21.32 -1.15
CA LYS A 73 6.46 21.41 0.28
C LYS A 73 7.26 20.19 0.76
N LYS A 74 8.35 20.40 1.51
CA LYS A 74 9.30 19.33 1.91
C LYS A 74 8.61 18.11 2.55
N GLN A 75 7.60 18.35 3.38
CA GLN A 75 6.82 17.32 4.07
C GLN A 75 5.89 16.52 3.14
N ALA A 76 5.56 17.04 1.97
CA ALA A 76 4.67 16.42 0.99
C ALA A 76 5.39 15.67 -0.14
N GLN A 77 6.63 16.06 -0.48
CA GLN A 77 7.30 15.60 -1.72
C GLN A 77 7.36 14.08 -1.88
N ALA A 78 7.62 13.36 -0.78
CA ALA A 78 7.73 11.91 -0.76
C ALA A 78 6.35 11.21 -0.84
N SER A 79 5.32 11.80 -0.24
CA SER A 79 3.95 11.26 -0.22
C SER A 79 3.26 11.47 -1.56
N ILE A 80 3.36 12.69 -2.11
CA ILE A 80 2.86 13.05 -3.45
C ILE A 80 3.43 12.11 -4.51
N LYS A 81 4.75 11.89 -4.53
CA LYS A 81 5.37 10.97 -5.49
C LYS A 81 4.89 9.53 -5.27
N ARG A 82 5.02 8.99 -4.04
CA ARG A 82 4.71 7.59 -3.74
C ARG A 82 3.27 7.22 -4.08
N GLU A 83 2.30 7.99 -3.61
CA GLU A 83 0.88 7.61 -3.78
C GLU A 83 0.41 7.84 -5.22
N ALA A 84 0.95 8.82 -5.96
CA ALA A 84 0.69 8.99 -7.39
C ALA A 84 1.28 7.86 -8.24
N GLU A 85 2.53 7.46 -7.98
CA GLU A 85 3.14 6.27 -8.60
C GLU A 85 2.34 4.99 -8.27
N ARG A 86 1.78 4.89 -7.06
CA ARG A 86 0.96 3.74 -6.60
C ARG A 86 -0.39 3.63 -7.32
N CYS A 87 -0.94 4.74 -7.82
CA CYS A 87 -2.18 4.76 -8.62
C CYS A 87 -1.94 5.11 -10.11
N GLU A 88 -0.70 4.99 -10.60
CA GLU A 88 -0.32 5.21 -12.01
C GLU A 88 -0.69 6.62 -12.55
N MET A 89 -0.75 7.62 -11.66
CA MET A 89 -1.13 9.01 -11.96
C MET A 89 0.06 9.99 -11.92
N PHE A 90 -0.16 11.19 -12.46
CA PHE A 90 0.89 12.21 -12.64
C PHE A 90 1.15 13.01 -11.35
N PHE A 91 2.38 13.51 -11.19
CA PHE A 91 2.76 14.32 -10.02
C PHE A 91 3.78 15.45 -10.30
N VAL A 92 3.75 16.49 -9.46
CA VAL A 92 4.79 17.53 -9.36
C VAL A 92 5.15 17.72 -7.88
N ASN A 93 6.34 17.24 -7.50
CA ASN A 93 6.77 17.16 -6.09
C ASN A 93 8.03 17.97 -5.73
N ASN A 94 8.68 18.62 -6.69
CA ASN A 94 9.95 19.35 -6.45
C ASN A 94 9.83 20.86 -6.65
N ARG A 95 9.33 21.30 -7.81
CA ARG A 95 9.08 22.72 -8.13
C ARG A 95 8.07 22.85 -9.26
N TRP A 96 7.04 23.67 -9.06
CA TRP A 96 6.20 24.12 -10.16
C TRP A 96 6.96 25.05 -11.10
N LEU A 97 6.91 24.79 -12.40
CA LEU A 97 7.44 25.65 -13.45
C LEU A 97 6.29 26.43 -14.08
N GLY A 98 6.36 27.76 -14.07
CA GLY A 98 5.30 28.60 -14.64
C GLY A 98 5.06 28.29 -16.12
N GLY A 99 3.81 28.04 -16.49
CA GLY A 99 3.42 27.53 -17.80
C GLY A 99 3.25 26.00 -17.85
N MET A 100 3.34 25.29 -16.72
CA MET A 100 3.15 23.84 -16.64
C MET A 100 1.81 23.37 -17.24
N LEU A 101 0.74 24.16 -17.08
CA LEU A 101 -0.57 23.89 -17.68
C LEU A 101 -0.88 24.90 -18.80
N THR A 102 -0.58 26.19 -18.57
CA THR A 102 -0.95 27.28 -19.49
C THR A 102 -0.03 27.44 -20.71
N ASN A 103 1.12 26.75 -20.74
CA ASN A 103 2.05 26.70 -21.88
C ASN A 103 2.57 25.27 -22.08
N PHE A 104 1.67 24.29 -22.00
CA PHE A 104 2.01 22.87 -22.04
C PHE A 104 2.74 22.46 -23.34
N SER A 105 2.55 23.17 -24.45
CA SER A 105 3.31 22.98 -25.70
C SER A 105 4.81 23.26 -25.56
N THR A 106 5.22 24.15 -24.66
CA THR A 106 6.63 24.41 -24.34
C THR A 106 7.18 23.37 -23.36
N ILE A 107 6.38 22.97 -22.37
CA ILE A 107 6.72 21.89 -21.42
C ILE A 107 6.96 20.57 -22.16
N ARG A 108 6.10 20.24 -23.14
CA ARG A 108 6.23 19.08 -24.02
C ARG A 108 7.55 19.09 -24.81
N LYS A 109 8.09 20.26 -25.19
CA LYS A 109 9.44 20.37 -25.80
C LYS A 109 10.55 20.04 -24.79
N SER A 110 10.40 20.42 -23.52
CA SER A 110 11.34 20.01 -22.45
C SER A 110 11.26 18.52 -22.14
N LEU A 111 10.08 17.90 -22.21
CA LEU A 111 9.92 16.44 -22.09
C LEU A 111 10.55 15.69 -23.27
N LEU A 112 10.37 16.16 -24.51
CA LEU A 112 11.06 15.61 -25.68
C LEU A 112 12.58 15.79 -25.60
N ARG A 113 13.07 16.86 -24.96
CA ARG A 113 14.50 17.08 -24.68
C ARG A 113 15.04 16.08 -23.65
N LEU A 114 14.28 15.77 -22.60
CA LEU A 114 14.61 14.72 -21.62
C LEU A 114 14.71 13.34 -22.30
N LYS A 115 13.65 12.91 -23.00
CA LYS A 115 13.60 11.65 -23.77
C LYS A 115 14.71 11.52 -24.80
N LYS A 116 15.17 12.63 -25.39
CA LYS A 116 16.33 12.64 -26.30
C LYS A 116 17.66 12.37 -25.57
N MET A 117 17.86 12.88 -24.35
CA MET A 117 19.10 12.66 -23.59
C MET A 117 19.19 11.23 -23.08
N GLU A 118 18.10 10.68 -22.57
CA GLU A 118 18.01 9.26 -22.16
C GLU A 118 18.27 8.33 -23.35
N LYS A 119 17.76 8.65 -24.54
CA LYS A 119 18.11 7.89 -25.74
C LYS A 119 19.61 7.98 -26.06
N MET A 120 20.21 9.17 -25.97
CA MET A 120 21.65 9.40 -26.23
C MET A 120 22.58 8.71 -25.20
N GLU A 121 22.06 8.41 -24.01
CA GLU A 121 22.72 7.60 -22.99
C GLU A 121 22.67 6.10 -23.34
N VAL A 122 21.51 5.62 -23.82
CA VAL A 122 21.27 4.21 -24.16
C VAL A 122 21.84 3.79 -25.53
N ASP A 123 21.87 4.68 -26.52
CA ASP A 123 22.34 4.40 -27.89
C ASP A 123 23.85 4.61 -28.09
N GLY A 124 24.59 4.88 -27.02
CA GLY A 124 26.05 5.05 -27.04
C GLY A 124 26.52 6.42 -27.55
N THR A 125 25.61 7.35 -27.90
CA THR A 125 26.01 8.70 -28.34
C THR A 125 26.89 9.43 -27.32
N PHE A 126 26.70 9.20 -26.01
CA PHE A 126 27.56 9.76 -24.95
C PHE A 126 29.04 9.34 -25.06
N GLU A 127 29.37 8.19 -25.65
CA GLU A 127 30.76 7.74 -25.84
C GLU A 127 31.52 8.57 -26.90
N GLN A 128 30.78 9.25 -27.78
CA GLN A 128 31.31 10.08 -28.86
C GLN A 128 31.51 11.55 -28.43
N LEU A 129 31.11 11.90 -27.21
CA LEU A 129 31.16 13.26 -26.66
C LEU A 129 32.31 13.42 -25.66
N THR A 130 32.78 14.65 -25.44
CA THR A 130 33.77 14.90 -24.39
C THR A 130 33.15 14.74 -23.00
N LYS A 131 33.95 14.35 -22.01
CA LYS A 131 33.52 14.23 -20.60
C LYS A 131 32.86 15.51 -20.06
N LYS A 132 33.21 16.69 -20.59
CA LYS A 132 32.59 17.97 -20.22
C LYS A 132 31.16 18.11 -20.78
N GLU A 133 30.93 17.69 -22.02
CA GLU A 133 29.62 17.70 -22.65
C GLU A 133 28.69 16.66 -22.01
N VAL A 134 29.18 15.44 -21.76
CA VAL A 134 28.43 14.40 -21.04
C VAL A 134 28.03 14.88 -19.65
N ALA A 135 28.94 15.50 -18.89
CA ALA A 135 28.62 16.05 -17.58
C ALA A 135 27.57 17.18 -17.63
N LEU A 136 27.58 18.00 -18.69
CA LEU A 136 26.58 19.05 -18.91
C LEU A 136 25.21 18.47 -19.28
N LEU A 137 25.17 17.44 -20.13
CA LEU A 137 23.94 16.70 -20.48
C LEU A 137 23.34 16.01 -19.26
N LEU A 138 24.13 15.28 -18.46
CA LEU A 138 23.68 14.66 -17.21
C LEU A 138 23.14 15.71 -16.21
N LYS A 139 23.78 16.89 -16.12
CA LYS A 139 23.30 18.01 -15.29
C LYS A 139 22.00 18.63 -15.83
N GLU A 140 21.76 18.62 -17.14
CA GLU A 140 20.49 19.02 -17.74
C GLU A 140 19.39 17.96 -17.50
N GLN A 141 19.67 16.69 -17.81
CA GLN A 141 18.81 15.53 -17.64
C GLN A 141 18.32 15.39 -16.19
N GLY A 142 19.24 15.33 -15.22
CA GLY A 142 18.89 15.27 -13.80
C GLY A 142 18.13 16.50 -13.28
N ARG A 143 18.24 17.66 -13.95
CA ARG A 143 17.43 18.85 -13.65
C ARG A 143 16.04 18.77 -14.28
N LEU A 144 15.90 18.22 -15.49
CA LEU A 144 14.60 18.03 -16.13
C LEU A 144 13.81 16.94 -15.41
N GLU A 145 14.39 15.74 -15.26
CA GLU A 145 13.78 14.58 -14.58
C GLU A 145 13.25 14.96 -13.19
N LYS A 146 14.09 15.58 -12.34
CA LYS A 146 13.71 16.01 -10.99
C LYS A 146 12.49 16.94 -10.93
N ASN A 147 12.16 17.67 -12.00
CA ASN A 147 11.05 18.62 -12.03
C ASN A 147 9.91 18.23 -12.99
N LEU A 148 10.12 17.27 -13.90
CA LEU A 148 9.20 16.93 -14.99
C LEU A 148 8.93 15.42 -15.12
N GLY A 149 9.70 14.53 -14.51
CA GLY A 149 9.53 13.07 -14.59
C GLY A 149 8.13 12.59 -14.22
N GLY A 150 7.55 13.19 -13.15
CA GLY A 150 6.17 12.90 -12.74
C GLY A 150 5.07 13.33 -13.72
N ILE A 151 5.40 14.05 -14.80
CA ILE A 151 4.48 14.39 -15.90
C ILE A 151 5.02 13.93 -17.28
N GLU A 152 6.06 13.10 -17.31
CA GLU A 152 6.85 12.77 -18.52
C GLU A 152 6.09 11.91 -19.55
N ASN A 153 5.05 11.21 -19.11
CA ASN A 153 4.10 10.47 -19.95
C ASN A 153 2.71 11.12 -20.04
N MET A 154 2.56 12.38 -19.60
CA MET A 154 1.31 13.12 -19.71
C MET A 154 1.10 13.58 -21.17
N SER A 155 0.09 13.03 -21.84
CA SER A 155 -0.24 13.36 -23.24
C SER A 155 -1.09 14.63 -23.36
N SER A 156 -2.08 14.78 -22.48
CA SER A 156 -3.07 15.85 -22.39
C SER A 156 -3.13 16.43 -20.98
N LEU A 157 -3.82 17.56 -20.79
CA LEU A 157 -4.00 18.17 -19.47
C LEU A 157 -4.83 17.26 -18.53
N PRO A 158 -4.59 17.30 -17.21
CA PRO A 158 -5.32 16.49 -16.23
C PRO A 158 -6.77 16.96 -16.09
N GLY A 159 -7.67 16.03 -15.77
CA GLY A 159 -9.10 16.32 -15.54
C GLY A 159 -9.42 16.85 -14.15
N VAL A 160 -8.50 16.70 -13.20
CA VAL A 160 -8.57 17.26 -11.84
C VAL A 160 -7.16 17.36 -11.25
N MET A 161 -6.92 18.39 -10.44
CA MET A 161 -5.65 18.60 -9.74
C MET A 161 -5.84 18.50 -8.23
N PHE A 162 -5.03 17.69 -7.56
CA PHE A 162 -4.99 17.56 -6.10
C PHE A 162 -3.76 18.28 -5.53
N VAL A 163 -3.93 19.16 -4.54
CA VAL A 163 -2.88 20.07 -4.05
C VAL A 163 -2.70 19.98 -2.54
N ILE A 164 -1.43 19.93 -2.09
CA ILE A 164 -1.02 20.13 -0.69
C ILE A 164 -0.33 21.51 -0.57
N ASP A 165 -0.79 22.34 0.38
CA ASP A 165 -0.36 23.73 0.63
C ASP A 165 -0.61 24.68 -0.56
N THR A 166 -1.81 25.27 -0.58
CA THR A 166 -2.25 26.21 -1.63
C THR A 166 -1.46 27.52 -1.67
N GLN A 167 -0.82 27.94 -0.57
CA GLN A 167 0.09 29.09 -0.58
C GLN A 167 1.41 28.74 -1.27
N LYS A 168 1.92 27.54 -1.03
CA LYS A 168 3.15 27.05 -1.65
C LYS A 168 2.98 26.86 -3.15
N GLU A 169 1.83 26.33 -3.57
CA GLU A 169 1.51 26.01 -4.97
C GLU A 169 0.61 27.06 -5.65
N ALA A 170 0.62 28.31 -5.18
CA ALA A 170 -0.27 29.37 -5.67
C ALA A 170 -0.20 29.61 -7.20
N ILE A 171 0.95 29.35 -7.84
CA ILE A 171 1.10 29.42 -9.31
C ILE A 171 0.35 28.26 -9.99
N ALA A 172 0.43 27.04 -9.45
CA ALA A 172 -0.30 25.88 -9.96
C ALA A 172 -1.80 26.11 -9.87
N VAL A 173 -2.28 26.61 -8.72
CA VAL A 173 -3.69 26.97 -8.50
C VAL A 173 -4.16 28.03 -9.51
N ALA A 174 -3.36 29.10 -9.71
CA ALA A 174 -3.70 30.15 -10.67
C ALA A 174 -3.71 29.67 -12.14
N GLU A 175 -2.82 28.73 -12.50
CA GLU A 175 -2.81 28.11 -13.84
C GLU A 175 -4.00 27.17 -14.04
N ALA A 176 -4.28 26.26 -13.11
CA ALA A 176 -5.38 25.32 -13.21
C ALA A 176 -6.75 26.02 -13.32
N ARG A 177 -6.97 27.07 -12.50
CA ARG A 177 -8.17 27.93 -12.62
C ARG A 177 -8.31 28.58 -13.99
N ARG A 178 -7.20 29.03 -14.59
CA ARG A 178 -7.21 29.63 -15.95
C ARG A 178 -7.52 28.59 -17.04
N MET A 179 -7.11 27.34 -16.83
CA MET A 179 -7.37 26.23 -17.76
C MET A 179 -8.70 25.51 -17.50
N GLY A 180 -9.51 25.95 -16.53
CA GLY A 180 -10.78 25.31 -16.18
C GLY A 180 -10.64 23.93 -15.55
N ILE A 181 -9.46 23.59 -14.99
CA ILE A 181 -9.17 22.31 -14.36
C ILE A 181 -9.63 22.38 -12.90
N PRO A 182 -10.58 21.53 -12.45
CA PRO A 182 -11.06 21.51 -11.06
C PRO A 182 -9.94 21.25 -10.06
N ILE A 183 -9.99 21.97 -8.94
CA ILE A 183 -8.96 21.94 -7.90
C ILE A 183 -9.52 21.39 -6.60
N ILE A 184 -8.90 20.31 -6.15
CA ILE A 184 -9.07 19.74 -4.82
C ILE A 184 -7.82 20.12 -4.04
N ALA A 185 -7.95 20.74 -2.86
CA ALA A 185 -6.76 21.13 -2.10
C ALA A 185 -6.94 21.02 -0.59
N VAL A 186 -5.89 20.58 0.09
CA VAL A 186 -5.80 20.70 1.55
C VAL A 186 -5.51 22.16 1.91
N VAL A 187 -6.33 22.72 2.79
CA VAL A 187 -6.24 24.10 3.26
C VAL A 187 -6.14 24.14 4.79
N ASP A 188 -4.95 24.49 5.29
CA ASP A 188 -4.77 24.89 6.69
C ASP A 188 -5.40 26.27 6.92
N THR A 189 -5.73 26.56 8.16
CA THR A 189 -6.21 27.84 8.71
C THR A 189 -5.44 29.09 8.26
N ASN A 190 -4.20 28.94 7.78
CA ASN A 190 -3.36 30.02 7.23
C ASN A 190 -3.64 30.36 5.75
N SER A 191 -4.44 29.55 5.05
CA SER A 191 -4.57 29.56 3.59
C SER A 191 -5.93 30.11 3.15
N ASN A 192 -6.00 30.64 1.91
CA ASN A 192 -7.25 31.13 1.34
C ASN A 192 -8.03 29.97 0.68
N PRO A 193 -9.26 29.64 1.13
CA PRO A 193 -10.10 28.62 0.50
C PRO A 193 -10.88 29.12 -0.74
N GLU A 194 -10.85 30.41 -1.07
CA GLU A 194 -11.56 30.97 -2.23
C GLU A 194 -10.89 30.60 -3.55
N GLY A 195 -11.64 29.98 -4.46
CA GLY A 195 -11.13 29.56 -5.77
C GLY A 195 -10.45 28.20 -5.77
N ILE A 196 -10.58 27.44 -4.68
CA ILE A 196 -10.48 25.98 -4.68
C ILE A 196 -11.91 25.45 -4.81
N ASP A 197 -12.16 24.52 -5.73
CA ASP A 197 -13.50 23.97 -5.95
C ASP A 197 -13.90 23.02 -4.83
N TYR A 198 -12.96 22.20 -4.35
CA TYR A 198 -13.13 21.26 -3.24
C TYR A 198 -12.06 21.48 -2.15
N PRO A 199 -12.23 22.52 -1.30
CA PRO A 199 -11.30 22.82 -0.21
C PRO A 199 -11.49 21.83 0.96
N ILE A 200 -10.47 21.03 1.24
CA ILE A 200 -10.41 20.08 2.35
C ILE A 200 -9.72 20.77 3.56
N PRO A 201 -10.43 21.10 4.65
CA PRO A 201 -9.80 21.73 5.80
C PRO A 201 -8.90 20.75 6.54
N GLY A 202 -7.63 21.09 6.74
CA GLY A 202 -6.71 20.23 7.48
C GLY A 202 -5.26 20.69 7.52
N ASN A 203 -4.50 20.08 8.42
CA ASN A 203 -3.05 20.28 8.58
C ASN A 203 -2.26 19.88 7.32
N ASP A 204 -1.51 20.82 6.74
CA ASP A 204 -0.63 20.58 5.58
C ASP A 204 0.88 20.61 5.92
N ASP A 205 1.24 20.70 7.20
CA ASP A 205 2.62 20.61 7.71
C ASP A 205 2.97 19.21 8.26
N ALA A 206 1.98 18.48 8.80
CA ALA A 206 2.19 17.17 9.42
C ALA A 206 2.24 16.03 8.40
N ILE A 207 3.39 15.34 8.29
CA ILE A 207 3.62 14.20 7.38
C ILE A 207 2.53 13.11 7.49
N ARG A 208 2.00 12.85 8.70
CA ARG A 208 0.90 11.89 8.91
C ARG A 208 -0.42 12.34 8.27
N ALA A 209 -0.77 13.62 8.41
CA ALA A 209 -1.96 14.20 7.78
C ALA A 209 -1.81 14.19 6.25
N ILE A 210 -0.66 14.62 5.74
CA ILE A 210 -0.38 14.64 4.29
C ILE A 210 -0.44 13.22 3.71
N ASN A 211 0.18 12.23 4.36
CA ASN A 211 0.08 10.81 3.97
C ASN A 211 -1.39 10.38 3.87
N LEU A 212 -2.20 10.62 4.91
CA LEU A 212 -3.61 10.25 4.94
C LEU A 212 -4.40 10.89 3.78
N PHE A 213 -4.21 12.19 3.51
CA PHE A 213 -4.85 12.85 2.39
C PHE A 213 -4.41 12.27 1.03
N THR A 214 -3.09 12.09 0.80
CA THR A 214 -2.59 11.52 -0.46
C THR A 214 -3.07 10.08 -0.68
N GLN A 215 -3.14 9.27 0.38
CA GLN A 215 -3.62 7.89 0.32
C GLN A 215 -5.12 7.82 0.00
N VAL A 216 -5.95 8.66 0.62
CA VAL A 216 -7.39 8.69 0.35
C VAL A 216 -7.70 9.08 -1.10
N ILE A 217 -6.97 10.05 -1.65
CA ILE A 217 -7.11 10.45 -3.05
C ILE A 217 -6.59 9.36 -4.01
N ALA A 218 -5.48 8.68 -3.69
CA ALA A 218 -5.00 7.54 -4.48
C ALA A 218 -5.93 6.32 -4.42
N ASN A 219 -6.60 6.07 -3.29
CA ASN A 219 -7.65 5.04 -3.20
C ASN A 219 -8.83 5.36 -4.13
N ALA A 220 -9.27 6.62 -4.20
CA ALA A 220 -10.36 7.05 -5.10
C ALA A 220 -10.06 6.76 -6.58
N VAL A 221 -8.80 6.91 -6.99
CA VAL A 221 -8.33 6.54 -8.33
C VAL A 221 -8.42 5.02 -8.54
N ILE A 222 -7.79 4.25 -7.64
CA ILE A 222 -7.70 2.79 -7.76
C ILE A 222 -9.09 2.13 -7.74
N GLU A 223 -10.03 2.63 -6.94
CA GLU A 223 -11.41 2.12 -6.93
C GLU A 223 -12.18 2.45 -8.22
N ALA A 224 -11.94 3.61 -8.84
CA ALA A 224 -12.54 3.97 -10.13
C ALA A 224 -11.95 3.16 -11.30
N ASP A 225 -10.64 2.96 -11.35
CA ASP A 225 -9.97 2.14 -12.38
C ASP A 225 -10.42 0.67 -12.30
N ASN A 226 -10.62 0.15 -11.08
CA ASN A 226 -11.18 -1.18 -10.85
C ASN A 226 -12.65 -1.28 -11.33
N GLU A 227 -13.50 -0.29 -11.02
CA GLU A 227 -14.89 -0.27 -11.51
C GLU A 227 -14.98 -0.19 -13.03
N GLN A 228 -14.14 0.63 -13.68
CA GLN A 228 -14.02 0.62 -15.16
C GLN A 228 -13.56 -0.74 -15.69
N GLY A 229 -12.73 -1.48 -14.94
CA GLY A 229 -12.36 -2.85 -15.28
C GLY A 229 -13.58 -3.77 -15.33
N LEU A 230 -14.39 -3.78 -14.26
CA LEU A 230 -15.61 -4.61 -14.18
C LEU A 230 -16.65 -4.24 -15.25
N LYS A 231 -16.96 -2.96 -15.44
CA LYS A 231 -18.00 -2.52 -16.39
C LYS A 231 -17.69 -2.85 -17.85
N VAL A 232 -16.40 -2.95 -18.20
CA VAL A 232 -16.01 -3.43 -19.54
C VAL A 232 -16.18 -4.95 -19.66
N ILE A 233 -16.04 -5.71 -18.57
CA ILE A 233 -16.27 -7.16 -18.55
C ILE A 233 -17.77 -7.49 -18.61
N GLU A 234 -18.61 -6.78 -17.85
CA GLU A 234 -20.07 -6.95 -17.84
C GLU A 234 -20.65 -6.68 -19.24
N ASN A 235 -20.36 -5.52 -19.84
CA ASN A 235 -20.85 -5.19 -21.18
C ASN A 235 -20.40 -6.20 -22.26
N LEU A 236 -19.19 -6.77 -22.14
CA LEU A 236 -18.71 -7.79 -23.10
C LEU A 236 -19.44 -9.13 -22.94
N GLN A 237 -19.95 -9.45 -21.75
CA GLN A 237 -20.77 -10.66 -21.52
C GLN A 237 -22.20 -10.46 -22.05
N ASP A 238 -22.76 -9.26 -21.93
CA ASP A 238 -24.04 -8.91 -22.55
C ASP A 238 -23.94 -8.90 -24.10
N ASP A 239 -22.84 -8.40 -24.68
CA ASP A 239 -22.58 -8.47 -26.13
C ASP A 239 -22.43 -9.92 -26.64
N GLU A 240 -21.75 -10.81 -25.88
CA GLU A 240 -21.68 -12.25 -26.21
C GLU A 240 -23.04 -12.96 -26.14
N LEU A 241 -23.99 -12.47 -25.33
CA LEU A 241 -25.36 -12.97 -25.25
C LEU A 241 -26.29 -12.37 -26.32
N ALA A 242 -26.04 -11.13 -26.75
CA ALA A 242 -26.84 -10.43 -27.76
C ALA A 242 -26.48 -10.81 -29.22
N GLY A 243 -25.28 -11.37 -29.45
CA GLY A 243 -24.68 -11.64 -30.77
C GLY A 243 -25.32 -12.73 -31.64
N SER A 244 -26.66 -12.83 -31.69
CA SER A 244 -27.41 -13.77 -32.55
C SER A 244 -28.48 -13.12 -33.45
N ALA A 245 -28.61 -11.79 -33.44
CA ALA A 245 -29.47 -11.04 -34.35
C ALA A 245 -28.64 -10.34 -35.46
N LEU A 246 -29.08 -10.49 -36.71
CA LEU A 246 -28.42 -9.91 -37.90
C LEU A 246 -28.62 -8.39 -37.97
N ILE A 247 -27.58 -7.66 -38.37
CA ILE A 247 -27.65 -6.27 -38.84
C ILE A 247 -26.93 -6.18 -40.19
N ASP A 248 -27.47 -5.38 -41.09
CA ASP A 248 -27.12 -5.30 -42.52
C ASP A 248 -26.02 -4.25 -42.78
N GLU A 249 -24.98 -4.64 -43.53
CA GLU A 249 -23.79 -3.81 -43.84
C GLU A 249 -24.09 -2.62 -44.75
N GLN A 250 -25.27 -2.54 -45.39
CA GLN A 250 -25.57 -1.47 -46.34
C GLN A 250 -25.99 -0.13 -45.68
N SER A 251 -26.48 -0.15 -44.44
CA SER A 251 -27.02 1.06 -43.77
C SER A 251 -25.97 1.99 -43.15
N THR A 252 -24.71 1.56 -43.05
CA THR A 252 -23.64 2.33 -42.38
C THR A 252 -22.80 3.19 -43.31
N LEU A 253 -22.84 2.98 -44.64
CA LEU A 253 -22.11 3.81 -45.60
C LEU A 253 -22.80 5.16 -45.85
N GLU A 254 -24.13 5.20 -45.96
CA GLU A 254 -24.88 6.42 -46.31
C GLU A 254 -24.84 7.53 -45.24
N LEU A 255 -24.38 7.23 -44.02
CA LEU A 255 -24.20 8.18 -42.92
C LEU A 255 -22.80 8.81 -42.85
N ILE A 256 -21.86 8.37 -43.68
CA ILE A 256 -20.47 8.87 -43.68
C ILE A 256 -20.31 10.04 -44.68
N ASP A 257 -20.93 9.93 -45.85
CA ASP A 257 -20.85 10.93 -46.94
C ASP A 257 -21.47 12.32 -46.61
N GLN A 258 -22.08 12.51 -45.44
CA GLN A 258 -22.74 13.77 -45.05
C GLN A 258 -21.96 14.63 -44.03
N TYR A 259 -20.72 14.27 -43.68
CA TYR A 259 -19.94 15.00 -42.66
C TYR A 259 -18.64 15.68 -43.14
N ASP A 260 -18.27 15.54 -44.42
CA ASP A 260 -16.96 15.97 -44.96
C ASP A 260 -16.99 17.27 -45.82
N GLU A 261 -18.13 17.96 -45.98
CA GLU A 261 -18.19 19.21 -46.79
C GLU A 261 -17.97 20.53 -46.02
N ASP A 262 -17.94 20.53 -44.68
CA ASP A 262 -18.10 21.76 -43.85
C ASP A 262 -16.84 22.23 -43.07
N ILE A 263 -15.61 21.85 -43.50
CA ILE A 263 -14.35 22.42 -42.96
C ILE A 263 -13.29 22.68 -44.05
N ASP A 264 -13.44 23.74 -44.84
CA ASP A 264 -12.29 24.37 -45.53
C ASP A 264 -12.53 25.88 -45.81
N GLU A 265 -12.24 26.76 -44.84
CA GLU A 265 -11.75 28.14 -45.09
C GLU A 265 -11.21 28.81 -43.80
N HIS A 266 -10.16 29.62 -43.94
CA HIS A 266 -9.49 30.49 -42.93
C HIS A 266 -8.71 29.81 -41.77
N ASP A 267 -7.49 30.24 -41.38
CA ASP A 267 -6.67 31.36 -41.90
C ASP A 267 -5.14 31.17 -41.72
N ASP A 268 -4.34 31.71 -42.66
CA ASP A 268 -2.86 31.58 -42.74
C ASP A 268 -2.12 32.57 -41.82
N TYR A 269 -1.48 32.09 -40.75
CA TYR A 269 -0.61 32.90 -39.88
C TYR A 269 0.88 32.61 -40.03
N ARG A 270 1.49 33.33 -40.99
CA ARG A 270 2.91 33.28 -41.32
C ARG A 270 3.85 33.72 -40.19
N LEU A 271 4.97 33.03 -40.08
CA LEU A 271 6.12 33.37 -39.24
C LEU A 271 6.66 34.79 -39.53
N SER A 272 6.63 35.66 -38.52
CA SER A 272 7.32 36.96 -38.53
C SER A 272 8.48 36.98 -37.55
N ARG A 273 9.63 37.52 -37.98
CA ARG A 273 10.86 37.60 -37.17
C ARG A 273 10.84 38.83 -36.24
N PRO A 274 11.49 38.80 -35.07
CA PRO A 274 11.55 39.95 -34.17
C PRO A 274 12.40 41.09 -34.75
N SER A 275 11.95 42.33 -34.54
CA SER A 275 12.68 43.56 -34.89
C SER A 275 13.69 43.96 -33.78
N PRO A 276 14.77 44.69 -34.11
CA PRO A 276 15.73 45.20 -33.14
C PRO A 276 15.15 46.38 -32.31
N PRO A 277 15.74 46.71 -31.15
CA PRO A 277 15.33 47.85 -30.33
C PRO A 277 15.70 49.20 -30.97
N LEU A 278 14.95 50.25 -30.63
CA LEU A 278 15.18 51.63 -31.05
C LEU A 278 15.70 52.49 -29.90
N GLU A 279 16.51 53.49 -30.23
CA GLU A 279 17.11 54.44 -29.27
C GLU A 279 16.51 55.85 -29.35
N VAL A 280 16.38 56.48 -28.18
CA VAL A 280 16.60 57.90 -27.87
C VAL A 280 15.81 58.97 -28.65
N SER A 281 15.01 59.75 -27.91
CA SER A 281 15.07 61.22 -27.94
C SER A 281 14.47 61.83 -26.65
N ASN A 282 14.93 63.02 -26.28
CA ASN A 282 14.52 63.76 -25.08
C ASN A 282 13.74 65.04 -25.46
N LYS A 283 13.25 65.75 -24.43
CA LYS A 283 12.78 67.16 -24.40
C LYS A 283 11.30 67.42 -24.71
N ASP A 284 10.67 68.47 -24.18
CA ASP A 284 10.85 69.31 -22.96
C ASP A 284 9.56 70.16 -22.78
N GLY A 285 9.26 70.63 -21.57
CA GLY A 285 8.23 71.67 -21.28
C GLY A 285 6.90 71.14 -20.70
N THR A 286 6.52 71.42 -19.44
CA THR A 286 6.03 72.69 -18.82
C THR A 286 4.52 72.94 -19.05
N GLU A 287 3.67 73.28 -18.07
CA GLU A 287 3.89 73.60 -16.63
C GLU A 287 2.59 73.56 -15.77
N LEU A 288 2.71 73.86 -14.46
CA LEU A 288 1.66 74.16 -13.45
C LEU A 288 0.78 72.99 -12.91
N ALA A 289 0.38 72.94 -11.63
CA ALA A 289 0.88 73.53 -10.37
C ALA A 289 0.19 72.88 -9.13
N ASP A 290 0.93 72.63 -8.03
CA ASP A 290 0.72 73.22 -6.69
C ASP A 290 1.20 72.40 -5.46
N SER A 291 1.72 73.12 -4.46
CA SER A 291 1.91 72.75 -3.03
C SER A 291 2.77 71.52 -2.65
N VAL A 292 4.08 71.78 -2.60
CA VAL A 292 5.16 71.07 -1.85
C VAL A 292 5.34 71.78 -0.48
N PRO A 293 5.56 71.12 0.69
CA PRO A 293 6.86 70.52 1.12
C PRO A 293 6.78 69.08 1.73
N ILE A 294 7.80 68.18 1.69
CA ILE A 294 9.26 68.25 2.01
C ILE A 294 9.50 68.24 3.55
N ASP A 295 10.44 67.52 4.19
CA ASP A 295 11.81 66.99 3.92
C ASP A 295 12.05 65.73 4.82
N ASP A 296 13.04 64.82 4.72
CA ASP A 296 13.95 64.38 3.64
C ASP A 296 14.58 63.01 4.01
N SER A 297 15.41 62.51 3.08
CA SER A 297 16.69 61.82 3.29
C SER A 297 16.61 60.30 3.46
N ASN A 298 17.32 59.44 2.71
CA ASN A 298 18.42 59.45 1.71
C ASN A 298 19.37 58.31 2.17
N THR A 299 19.96 57.44 1.34
CA THR A 299 19.71 57.02 -0.06
C THR A 299 20.58 55.78 -0.37
N LYS A 300 20.40 55.22 -1.58
CA LYS A 300 21.44 54.64 -2.46
C LYS A 300 22.05 53.27 -2.14
N THR A 301 22.30 52.57 -3.25
CA THR A 301 23.18 51.39 -3.44
C THR A 301 22.74 50.09 -2.77
N ALA A 302 22.92 48.90 -3.39
CA ALA A 302 23.56 48.59 -4.68
C ALA A 302 22.79 47.52 -5.48
N LEU A 303 23.04 47.45 -6.78
CA LEU A 303 22.59 46.39 -7.68
C LEU A 303 23.67 46.23 -8.78
N ARG A 304 24.05 44.98 -9.10
CA ARG A 304 25.38 44.56 -9.62
C ARG A 304 26.41 44.53 -8.47
N ASP A 305 27.25 43.50 -8.30
CA ASP A 305 28.04 42.81 -9.33
C ASP A 305 28.25 41.28 -9.16
N PHE A 306 28.55 40.64 -10.31
CA PHE A 306 29.39 39.44 -10.55
C PHE A 306 29.05 38.02 -10.03
N ILE A 307 29.78 37.05 -10.62
CA ILE A 307 29.65 35.59 -10.54
C ILE A 307 31.03 34.99 -10.18
N SER A 308 31.09 34.07 -9.22
CA SER A 308 32.12 33.02 -9.13
C SER A 308 31.74 31.95 -8.09
N GLU A 309 31.94 30.68 -8.41
CA GLU A 309 32.00 29.58 -7.43
C GLU A 309 33.48 29.42 -7.00
N GLU A 310 33.77 29.25 -5.70
CA GLU A 310 34.68 28.24 -5.12
C GLU A 310 34.94 28.45 -3.61
N ASP A 311 35.49 27.41 -2.98
CA ASP A 311 35.56 27.06 -1.56
C ASP A 311 36.15 28.08 -0.57
N PHE A 312 35.78 27.96 0.71
CA PHE A 312 36.73 28.16 1.82
C PHE A 312 36.33 27.43 3.12
N GLU A 313 37.18 26.50 3.58
CA GLU A 313 37.19 26.06 4.98
C GLU A 313 38.05 27.01 5.83
N ASN A 314 37.59 27.43 7.02
CA ASN A 314 38.24 27.08 8.30
C ASN A 314 37.64 27.75 9.56
N LYS A 315 37.62 26.96 10.63
CA LYS A 315 37.84 27.25 12.06
C LYS A 315 38.00 28.72 12.51
N VAL A 316 37.21 29.09 13.52
CA VAL A 316 37.62 29.94 14.67
C VAL A 316 36.97 29.37 15.96
N PRO A 317 37.36 29.77 17.20
CA PRO A 317 37.96 28.77 18.10
C PRO A 317 37.09 28.40 19.33
N ILE A 318 37.58 27.40 20.08
CA ILE A 318 37.05 27.02 21.40
C ILE A 318 37.95 27.60 22.48
N GLU A 319 37.40 28.43 23.37
CA GLU A 319 37.92 28.61 24.73
C GLU A 319 36.82 28.34 25.76
N LYS A 320 37.22 27.91 26.96
CA LYS A 320 36.33 27.45 28.04
C LYS A 320 36.25 28.50 29.14
N ILE A 321 35.04 28.81 29.59
CA ILE A 321 34.76 29.18 30.99
C ILE A 321 33.60 28.31 31.48
N SER A 322 33.62 27.95 32.76
CA SER A 322 32.84 26.86 33.34
C SER A 322 31.98 27.30 34.53
N GLU A 323 31.01 26.45 34.90
CA GLU A 323 30.19 26.52 36.13
C GLU A 323 29.09 27.62 36.13
N LYS A 324 27.92 27.48 36.78
CA LYS A 324 27.28 26.36 37.51
C LYS A 324 25.76 26.64 37.64
N SER A 325 24.94 25.58 37.85
CA SER A 325 23.75 25.47 38.73
C SER A 325 22.66 26.60 38.83
N GLN A 326 21.40 26.35 39.23
CA GLN A 326 20.69 25.16 39.71
C GLN A 326 19.16 25.29 39.56
N ALA A 327 18.43 24.19 39.78
CA ALA A 327 16.99 24.19 40.11
C ALA A 327 16.80 24.17 41.66
N PRO A 328 15.61 24.55 42.20
CA PRO A 328 15.41 24.75 43.65
C PRO A 328 15.18 23.47 44.49
N GLY A 329 15.39 23.56 45.81
CA GLY A 329 15.08 22.56 46.84
C GLY A 329 13.61 22.58 47.31
N ASN A 330 13.20 22.00 48.46
CA ASN A 330 13.91 21.49 49.67
C ASN A 330 13.42 20.05 50.04
N GLU A 331 13.71 19.36 51.16
CA GLU A 331 14.36 19.60 52.48
C GLU A 331 14.92 18.23 52.98
N ILE A 332 16.18 18.05 53.45
CA ILE A 332 16.67 18.09 54.87
C ILE A 332 15.89 17.13 55.80
N THR A 333 16.47 16.11 56.47
CA THR A 333 17.47 16.17 57.58
C THR A 333 18.52 15.03 57.64
N ASP A 334 19.71 15.31 58.18
CA ASP A 334 20.84 14.38 58.45
C ASP A 334 20.72 13.48 59.71
N THR A 335 21.54 12.41 59.82
CA THR A 335 22.65 12.35 60.83
C THR A 335 23.64 11.16 60.73
N LYS A 336 24.92 11.48 60.45
CA LYS A 336 26.20 10.95 60.99
C LYS A 336 26.38 9.46 61.45
N SER A 337 27.09 8.70 60.61
CA SER A 337 28.47 8.15 60.79
C SER A 337 28.95 7.32 62.02
N THR A 338 30.01 6.53 61.74
CA THR A 338 31.10 5.95 62.58
C THR A 338 30.97 4.60 63.34
N ASN A 339 32.02 3.78 63.13
CA ASN A 339 32.66 2.73 63.95
C ASN A 339 32.10 1.27 63.99
N MET A 340 33.03 0.33 63.76
CA MET A 340 33.02 -1.05 64.27
C MET A 340 33.57 -1.08 65.72
N PRO A 341 33.44 -2.21 66.45
CA PRO A 341 34.54 -3.18 66.47
C PRO A 341 34.11 -4.66 66.34
N GLU A 342 35.10 -5.56 66.33
CA GLU A 342 34.97 -7.03 66.28
C GLU A 342 34.60 -7.64 67.65
N VAL A 343 34.26 -8.94 67.69
CA VAL A 343 34.87 -9.98 68.57
C VAL A 343 34.28 -11.39 68.26
N SER A 344 35.03 -12.44 68.62
CA SER A 344 34.76 -13.90 68.47
C SER A 344 33.41 -14.38 69.03
N GLY A 345 32.87 -15.55 68.67
CA GLY A 345 33.39 -16.64 67.81
C GLY A 345 33.69 -17.94 68.59
N GLU A 346 33.31 -19.11 68.06
CA GLU A 346 33.72 -20.43 68.57
C GLU A 346 33.59 -21.53 67.48
N GLU A 347 34.61 -22.39 67.36
CA GLU A 347 34.58 -23.69 66.66
C GLU A 347 34.17 -24.78 67.70
N THR A 348 33.88 -26.06 67.44
CA THR A 348 34.34 -27.06 66.46
C THR A 348 33.14 -27.96 66.04
N ASP A 349 33.21 -29.09 65.33
CA ASP A 349 34.28 -30.02 64.93
C ASP A 349 33.96 -30.68 63.57
N ALA A 350 34.92 -31.37 62.95
CA ALA A 350 34.78 -31.89 61.58
C ALA A 350 35.23 -33.35 61.42
N GLU A 351 34.68 -34.08 60.44
CA GLU A 351 35.51 -34.86 59.50
C GLU A 351 34.78 -35.26 58.20
N LYS A 352 35.26 -34.67 57.08
CA LYS A 352 35.58 -35.29 55.76
C LYS A 352 34.45 -35.97 54.93
N ALA A 353 34.49 -35.93 53.59
CA ALA A 353 35.63 -35.64 52.71
C ALA A 353 35.25 -34.88 51.41
N LYS A 354 36.19 -34.02 50.96
CA LYS A 354 36.60 -33.70 49.56
C LYS A 354 35.54 -33.33 48.51
N THR A 355 35.67 -32.27 47.70
CA THR A 355 36.69 -31.20 47.56
C THR A 355 36.00 -29.99 46.89
N ILE A 356 36.46 -28.76 47.13
CA ILE A 356 35.90 -27.52 46.57
C ILE A 356 36.94 -26.82 45.68
N VAL A 357 36.47 -26.18 44.59
CA VAL A 357 36.93 -24.92 43.93
C VAL A 357 36.59 -24.98 42.42
N THR A 358 36.14 -23.96 41.68
CA THR A 358 35.28 -22.75 41.88
C THR A 358 34.94 -22.27 40.45
N GLU A 359 33.73 -21.73 40.21
CA GLU A 359 33.30 -20.95 39.01
C GLU A 359 33.78 -21.32 37.59
N VAL A 360 32.86 -21.82 36.75
CA VAL A 360 32.83 -21.56 35.30
C VAL A 360 31.39 -21.28 34.86
N THR A 361 31.19 -20.28 33.98
CA THR A 361 29.88 -19.85 33.47
C THR A 361 29.44 -20.63 32.22
N VAL A 362 28.17 -21.03 32.17
CA VAL A 362 27.36 -21.46 31.00
C VAL A 362 28.01 -22.41 29.98
N LYS A 363 27.51 -23.65 29.95
CA LYS A 363 27.31 -24.43 28.71
C LYS A 363 26.39 -25.63 28.94
N GLU A 364 25.49 -25.89 28.00
CA GLU A 364 25.00 -27.24 27.73
C GLU A 364 25.87 -27.87 26.62
N SER A 365 26.17 -29.15 26.77
CA SER A 365 26.92 -29.99 25.83
C SER A 365 26.05 -31.23 25.55
N ILE A 366 25.92 -31.82 24.36
CA ILE A 366 26.87 -32.09 23.27
C ILE A 366 28.04 -32.99 23.71
N ASN A 367 27.92 -34.29 23.45
CA ASN A 367 29.08 -35.17 23.21
C ASN A 367 29.30 -35.22 21.67
N ALA A 368 30.51 -35.14 21.10
CA ALA A 368 31.78 -35.86 21.36
C ALA A 368 31.74 -37.31 20.84
N GLU A 369 32.72 -37.89 20.13
CA GLU A 369 34.09 -37.50 19.65
C GLU A 369 34.39 -38.29 18.34
N SER A 370 35.46 -38.12 17.53
CA SER A 370 36.74 -37.38 17.56
C SER A 370 36.88 -36.50 16.27
N GLU A 371 37.96 -35.84 15.80
CA GLU A 371 39.45 -35.90 15.88
C GLU A 371 40.14 -37.04 15.08
N VAL A 372 41.25 -36.85 14.34
CA VAL A 372 42.28 -35.79 14.17
C VAL A 372 42.75 -35.73 12.68
N SER A 373 43.61 -34.85 12.10
CA SER A 373 44.41 -33.65 12.49
C SER A 373 44.95 -32.90 11.25
N SER A 374 45.28 -31.59 11.37
CA SER A 374 46.37 -30.81 10.67
C SER A 374 46.41 -30.72 9.11
N VAL A 375 46.89 -29.66 8.43
CA VAL A 375 47.95 -28.64 8.65
C VAL A 375 47.52 -27.25 8.09
N GLU A 376 48.26 -26.18 8.39
CA GLU A 376 47.99 -24.78 8.03
C GLU A 376 48.51 -24.30 6.63
N GLN A 377 48.25 -23.02 6.36
CA GLN A 377 48.99 -22.04 5.53
C GLN A 377 48.64 -21.84 4.04
N THR A 378 48.34 -20.56 3.79
CA THR A 378 48.33 -19.73 2.57
C THR A 378 49.09 -20.24 1.34
N ASP A 379 48.49 -20.04 0.15
CA ASP A 379 48.96 -18.96 -0.74
C ASP A 379 47.97 -18.61 -1.88
N GLU A 380 48.29 -17.55 -2.64
CA GLU A 380 47.57 -17.11 -3.83
C GLU A 380 47.83 -17.99 -5.09
N LEU A 381 47.21 -17.60 -6.22
CA LEU A 381 47.56 -17.90 -7.62
C LEU A 381 47.07 -19.20 -8.26
N LEU A 382 46.69 -19.05 -9.55
CA LEU A 382 46.65 -20.05 -10.63
C LEU A 382 45.54 -21.15 -10.58
N ASN A 383 44.86 -21.51 -11.69
CA ASN A 383 44.84 -20.88 -13.01
C ASN A 383 43.56 -21.15 -13.82
N LYS A 384 43.28 -20.23 -14.74
CA LYS A 384 42.56 -20.49 -16.00
C LYS A 384 43.23 -21.63 -16.78
N LYS A 385 42.42 -22.53 -17.37
CA LYS A 385 42.63 -23.23 -18.66
C LYS A 385 41.37 -24.06 -18.97
N ASN A 386 40.96 -24.32 -20.21
CA ASN A 386 41.59 -24.08 -21.52
C ASN A 386 40.69 -23.29 -22.48
N SER A 387 41.29 -22.72 -23.52
CA SER A 387 40.59 -22.22 -24.72
C SER A 387 41.51 -22.22 -25.95
N ALA A 388 41.00 -22.70 -27.09
CA ALA A 388 41.47 -22.46 -28.46
C ALA A 388 42.84 -23.01 -28.94
N ALA A 389 43.00 -22.94 -30.28
CA ALA A 389 44.07 -23.42 -31.17
C ALA A 389 44.23 -24.96 -31.28
N ASP A 390 44.10 -25.66 -32.42
CA ASP A 390 44.19 -25.40 -33.89
C ASP A 390 45.56 -25.75 -34.51
N GLU A 391 45.57 -26.73 -35.43
CA GLU A 391 46.63 -26.98 -36.43
C GLU A 391 46.13 -27.93 -37.55
N SER A 392 46.74 -27.88 -38.74
CA SER A 392 46.12 -28.30 -40.02
C SER A 392 46.85 -29.43 -40.79
N ALA A 393 46.13 -30.30 -41.51
CA ALA A 393 46.60 -30.91 -42.78
C ALA A 393 45.53 -31.65 -43.63
N GLU A 394 45.44 -31.27 -44.91
CA GLU A 394 45.25 -32.05 -46.16
C GLU A 394 44.10 -33.05 -46.48
N THR A 395 43.79 -33.08 -47.80
CA THR A 395 43.10 -34.09 -48.64
C THR A 395 41.56 -34.01 -48.87
N THR A 396 41.24 -33.50 -50.07
CA THR A 396 40.00 -33.69 -50.88
C THR A 396 40.00 -35.09 -51.57
N PRO A 397 38.96 -35.59 -52.31
CA PRO A 397 37.87 -34.86 -53.00
C PRO A 397 36.47 -35.56 -53.09
N VAL A 398 35.58 -34.98 -53.94
CA VAL A 398 34.30 -35.51 -54.49
C VAL A 398 33.08 -35.54 -53.52
N GLY A 399 31.88 -35.07 -53.87
CA GLY A 399 31.45 -34.32 -55.07
C GLY A 399 29.95 -34.49 -55.41
N THR A 400 29.31 -33.44 -55.97
CA THR A 400 27.92 -33.38 -56.48
C THR A 400 26.79 -33.62 -55.45
N LEU A 401 25.55 -33.08 -55.60
CA LEU A 401 24.88 -32.45 -56.74
C LEU A 401 24.31 -31.04 -56.41
N GLU A 402 24.47 -30.14 -57.39
CA GLU A 402 23.52 -29.16 -57.97
C GLU A 402 22.56 -28.30 -57.11
N ALA A 403 22.16 -27.17 -57.70
CA ALA A 403 21.33 -26.13 -57.10
C ALA A 403 20.36 -25.55 -58.14
N GLU A 404 19.28 -24.91 -57.67
CA GLU A 404 18.52 -23.94 -58.46
C GLU A 404 17.90 -22.88 -57.53
N GLY A 405 17.66 -21.66 -58.04
CA GLY A 405 17.20 -20.54 -57.22
C GLY A 405 16.70 -19.35 -58.05
N ILE A 406 15.82 -18.55 -57.44
CA ILE A 406 15.14 -17.39 -58.05
C ILE A 406 15.17 -16.28 -56.98
N VAL A 407 16.12 -15.35 -57.02
CA VAL A 407 16.10 -14.07 -57.76
C VAL A 407 15.15 -13.04 -57.14
N GLU A 408 15.73 -11.96 -56.62
CA GLU A 408 15.01 -10.75 -56.17
C GLU A 408 14.41 -9.98 -57.37
N GLN A 409 13.31 -9.26 -57.14
CA GLN A 409 13.00 -8.05 -57.89
C GLN A 409 12.59 -6.92 -56.96
N SER A 410 13.27 -5.78 -57.09
CA SER A 410 12.90 -4.55 -56.38
C SER A 410 11.87 -3.76 -57.17
N THR A 411 10.88 -3.21 -56.49
CA THR A 411 10.08 -2.08 -57.00
C THR A 411 10.05 -0.99 -55.94
N LYS A 412 10.46 0.22 -56.34
CA LYS A 412 10.15 1.45 -55.59
C LYS A 412 8.83 1.98 -56.11
N ASP A 413 7.93 2.41 -55.22
CA ASP A 413 7.32 3.71 -55.42
C ASP A 413 6.73 4.35 -54.14
N LYS A 414 6.59 5.68 -54.20
CA LYS A 414 5.75 6.60 -53.39
C LYS A 414 5.60 6.41 -51.88
N THR A 415 6.18 7.37 -51.17
CA THR A 415 5.70 7.91 -49.89
C THR A 415 4.27 8.46 -49.98
N GLY A 416 3.45 8.23 -48.96
CA GLY A 416 2.12 8.82 -48.76
C GLY A 416 1.57 8.46 -47.38
N ASP A 417 0.73 9.31 -46.79
CA ASP A 417 0.37 9.27 -45.36
C ASP A 417 -0.26 7.96 -44.87
N LYS A 418 0.27 7.45 -43.74
CA LYS A 418 -0.31 6.40 -42.88
C LYS A 418 0.21 6.53 -41.44
N ASN A 419 -0.39 7.39 -40.62
CA ASN A 419 -0.05 7.48 -39.19
C ASN A 419 -1.22 7.76 -38.23
N GLU A 420 -2.40 8.20 -38.69
CA GLU A 420 -3.49 8.58 -37.78
C GLU A 420 -4.53 7.47 -37.54
N GLY A 421 -4.76 6.57 -38.51
CA GLY A 421 -5.72 5.47 -38.36
C GLY A 421 -5.31 4.36 -37.37
N ASP A 422 -4.01 4.11 -37.21
CA ASP A 422 -3.49 2.93 -36.48
C ASP A 422 -3.63 3.04 -34.95
N MET A 423 -3.60 4.27 -34.42
CA MET A 423 -3.72 4.55 -32.98
C MET A 423 -5.08 4.14 -32.39
N SER A 424 -6.15 4.15 -33.20
CA SER A 424 -7.48 3.68 -32.78
C SER A 424 -7.51 2.16 -32.60
N SER A 425 -6.92 1.42 -33.54
CA SER A 425 -6.82 -0.05 -33.49
C SER A 425 -6.08 -0.52 -32.24
N ILE A 426 -4.89 0.03 -32.00
CA ILE A 426 -4.04 -0.31 -30.85
C ILE A 426 -4.78 -0.03 -29.53
N TYR A 427 -5.54 1.07 -29.42
CA TYR A 427 -6.32 1.35 -28.20
C TYR A 427 -7.39 0.28 -27.94
N GLN A 428 -8.09 -0.20 -28.98
CA GLN A 428 -9.10 -1.26 -28.82
C GLN A 428 -8.47 -2.62 -28.49
N GLU A 429 -7.32 -2.97 -29.07
CA GLU A 429 -6.57 -4.18 -28.68
C GLU A 429 -6.11 -4.12 -27.21
N VAL A 430 -5.58 -2.97 -26.77
CA VAL A 430 -5.18 -2.76 -25.36
C VAL A 430 -6.39 -2.87 -24.44
N LYS A 431 -7.55 -2.30 -24.82
CA LYS A 431 -8.81 -2.41 -24.06
C LYS A 431 -9.29 -3.87 -23.97
N LYS A 432 -9.25 -4.64 -25.07
CA LYS A 432 -9.59 -6.07 -25.10
C LYS A 432 -8.65 -6.90 -24.22
N LEU A 433 -7.34 -6.68 -24.31
CA LEU A 433 -6.36 -7.38 -23.48
C LEU A 433 -6.53 -7.02 -22.00
N ARG A 434 -6.79 -5.75 -21.66
CA ARG A 434 -7.10 -5.32 -20.29
C ARG A 434 -8.35 -6.02 -19.75
N ALA A 435 -9.44 -6.03 -20.52
CA ALA A 435 -10.68 -6.69 -20.11
C ALA A 435 -10.48 -8.19 -19.82
N LYS A 436 -9.68 -8.88 -20.67
CA LYS A 436 -9.41 -10.32 -20.53
C LYS A 436 -8.39 -10.68 -19.45
N THR A 437 -7.50 -9.77 -19.06
CA THR A 437 -6.39 -10.06 -18.12
C THR A 437 -6.45 -9.31 -16.78
N GLY A 438 -7.26 -8.27 -16.66
CA GLY A 438 -7.30 -7.39 -15.49
C GLY A 438 -6.07 -6.50 -15.28
N ALA A 439 -5.05 -6.59 -16.13
CA ALA A 439 -3.78 -5.88 -15.94
C ALA A 439 -3.87 -4.36 -16.21
N GLY A 440 -2.84 -3.61 -15.82
CA GLY A 440 -2.78 -2.16 -16.01
C GLY A 440 -2.85 -1.77 -17.49
N MET A 441 -3.42 -0.59 -17.79
CA MET A 441 -3.59 -0.13 -19.18
C MET A 441 -2.23 0.04 -19.89
N LEU A 442 -1.22 0.54 -19.15
CA LEU A 442 0.16 0.67 -19.63
C LEU A 442 0.86 -0.70 -19.76
N ASP A 443 0.61 -1.64 -18.83
CA ASP A 443 1.13 -3.01 -18.91
C ASP A 443 0.61 -3.71 -20.17
N CYS A 444 -0.69 -3.64 -20.42
CA CYS A 444 -1.34 -4.22 -21.60
C CYS A 444 -0.77 -3.65 -22.90
N LYS A 445 -0.58 -2.32 -22.98
CA LYS A 445 0.08 -1.66 -24.11
C LYS A 445 1.51 -2.14 -24.31
N ASN A 446 2.30 -2.21 -23.24
CA ASN A 446 3.69 -2.67 -23.30
C ASN A 446 3.79 -4.16 -23.66
N ALA A 447 2.83 -4.98 -23.27
CA ALA A 447 2.75 -6.39 -23.63
C ALA A 447 2.38 -6.59 -25.10
N LEU A 448 1.40 -5.85 -25.64
CA LEU A 448 1.02 -5.89 -27.06
C LEU A 448 2.15 -5.39 -27.97
N LEU A 449 2.86 -4.33 -27.58
CA LEU A 449 4.05 -3.85 -28.30
C LEU A 449 5.16 -4.92 -28.32
N LYS A 450 5.41 -5.62 -27.20
CA LYS A 450 6.37 -6.75 -27.14
C LYS A 450 5.87 -8.02 -27.86
N ALA A 451 4.56 -8.13 -28.07
CA ALA A 451 3.93 -9.25 -28.76
C ALA A 451 3.78 -9.04 -30.27
N ASN A 452 3.95 -7.80 -30.77
CA ASN A 452 3.58 -7.34 -32.11
C ASN A 452 2.06 -7.54 -32.37
N GLY A 453 1.21 -7.00 -31.50
CA GLY A 453 -0.27 -7.10 -31.59
C GLY A 453 -0.86 -8.46 -31.24
N ASN A 454 -0.06 -9.53 -31.17
CA ASN A 454 -0.56 -10.87 -30.86
C ASN A 454 -1.06 -10.98 -29.40
N ILE A 455 -2.38 -10.91 -29.22
CA ILE A 455 -3.06 -10.89 -27.92
C ILE A 455 -2.67 -12.09 -27.04
N VAL A 456 -2.65 -13.32 -27.57
CA VAL A 456 -2.30 -14.54 -26.79
C VAL A 456 -0.85 -14.52 -26.30
N LYS A 457 0.08 -14.01 -27.12
CA LYS A 457 1.48 -13.81 -26.72
C LYS A 457 1.61 -12.68 -25.69
N ALA A 458 0.79 -11.62 -25.80
CA ALA A 458 0.73 -10.54 -24.81
C ALA A 458 0.17 -11.02 -23.46
N GLU A 459 -0.86 -11.88 -23.44
CA GLU A 459 -1.39 -12.54 -22.24
C GLU A 459 -0.28 -13.32 -21.50
N ARG A 460 0.52 -14.12 -22.23
CA ARG A 460 1.65 -14.84 -21.63
C ARG A 460 2.70 -13.89 -21.05
N ILE A 461 3.04 -12.81 -21.78
CA ILE A 461 4.00 -11.79 -21.33
C ILE A 461 3.50 -11.07 -20.07
N LEU A 462 2.20 -10.77 -19.97
CA LEU A 462 1.58 -10.22 -18.77
C LEU A 462 1.61 -11.19 -17.60
N LYS A 463 1.31 -12.48 -17.82
CA LYS A 463 1.34 -13.51 -16.77
C LYS A 463 2.75 -13.71 -16.21
N GLU A 464 3.76 -13.75 -17.07
CA GLU A 464 5.18 -13.84 -16.68
C GLU A 464 5.65 -12.60 -15.89
N GLN A 465 5.28 -11.39 -16.34
CA GLN A 465 5.60 -10.15 -15.61
C GLN A 465 4.82 -10.02 -14.30
N GLY A 466 3.56 -10.48 -14.27
CA GLY A 466 2.71 -10.52 -13.08
C GLY A 466 3.31 -11.39 -11.99
N LEU A 467 3.69 -12.63 -12.32
CA LEU A 467 4.41 -13.55 -11.43
C LEU A 467 5.71 -12.93 -10.90
N ALA A 468 6.59 -12.44 -11.78
CA ALA A 468 7.86 -11.83 -11.39
C ALA A 468 7.71 -10.53 -10.57
N ASN A 469 6.54 -9.87 -10.62
CA ASN A 469 6.21 -8.72 -9.79
C ASN A 469 5.41 -9.09 -8.53
N ALA A 470 4.80 -10.28 -8.45
CA ALA A 470 4.20 -10.82 -7.23
C ALA A 470 5.30 -11.20 -6.23
N ASP A 471 6.35 -11.87 -6.68
CA ASP A 471 7.47 -12.28 -5.82
C ASP A 471 8.20 -11.07 -5.19
N LYS A 472 8.25 -9.93 -5.88
CA LYS A 472 8.76 -8.64 -5.34
C LYS A 472 7.89 -8.03 -4.24
N ARG A 473 6.63 -8.47 -4.09
CA ARG A 473 5.68 -7.98 -3.08
C ARG A 473 5.61 -8.89 -1.85
N ALA A 474 6.07 -10.13 -1.94
CA ALA A 474 5.94 -11.15 -0.91
C ALA A 474 6.43 -10.73 0.50
N GLY A 475 7.43 -9.84 0.57
CA GLY A 475 7.96 -9.29 1.83
C GLY A 475 7.14 -8.17 2.48
N ARG A 476 5.91 -7.87 2.00
CA ARG A 476 5.02 -6.84 2.57
C ARG A 476 4.00 -7.46 3.53
N SER A 477 3.74 -6.79 4.65
CA SER A 477 2.78 -7.23 5.68
C SER A 477 1.33 -7.28 5.17
N THR A 478 0.69 -8.43 5.24
CA THR A 478 -0.71 -8.65 4.84
C THR A 478 -1.62 -8.75 6.06
N ASN A 479 -1.88 -7.61 6.70
CA ASN A 479 -2.63 -7.52 7.96
C ASN A 479 -4.16 -7.41 7.76
N ASN A 480 -4.62 -7.30 6.50
CA ASN A 480 -6.04 -7.29 6.13
C ASN A 480 -6.39 -8.60 5.39
N GLY A 481 -7.66 -8.79 5.02
CA GLY A 481 -8.09 -10.02 4.35
C GLY A 481 -9.49 -10.47 4.69
N ARG A 482 -9.78 -11.74 4.41
CA ARG A 482 -11.08 -12.38 4.64
C ARG A 482 -10.93 -13.88 4.87
N VAL A 483 -11.78 -14.41 5.75
CA VAL A 483 -12.01 -15.84 5.93
C VAL A 483 -13.21 -16.27 5.08
N PHE A 484 -13.02 -17.31 4.27
CA PHE A 484 -14.03 -17.94 3.45
C PHE A 484 -14.46 -19.24 4.12
N THR A 485 -15.75 -19.55 4.11
CA THR A 485 -16.31 -20.81 4.64
C THR A 485 -17.25 -21.43 3.62
N LEU A 486 -17.17 -22.74 3.44
CA LEU A 486 -18.04 -23.49 2.53
C LEU A 486 -18.34 -24.87 3.13
N ILE A 487 -19.59 -25.28 3.10
CA ILE A 487 -20.06 -26.59 3.59
C ILE A 487 -20.87 -27.25 2.46
N ALA A 488 -20.45 -28.45 2.04
CA ALA A 488 -21.10 -29.25 0.99
C ALA A 488 -20.61 -30.71 1.07
N ASP A 489 -21.41 -31.66 0.58
CA ASP A 489 -21.02 -33.06 0.33
C ASP A 489 -20.33 -33.79 1.52
N GLY A 490 -20.80 -33.56 2.75
CA GLY A 490 -20.21 -34.13 3.97
C GLY A 490 -18.87 -33.51 4.38
N LYS A 491 -18.52 -32.36 3.82
CA LYS A 491 -17.28 -31.62 4.10
C LYS A 491 -17.55 -30.17 4.46
N ALA A 492 -16.72 -29.65 5.36
CA ALA A 492 -16.64 -28.24 5.70
C ALA A 492 -15.20 -27.76 5.49
N VAL A 493 -15.04 -26.64 4.80
CA VAL A 493 -13.74 -25.97 4.60
C VAL A 493 -13.81 -24.53 5.07
N MET A 494 -12.75 -24.08 5.71
CA MET A 494 -12.53 -22.68 6.09
C MET A 494 -11.13 -22.25 5.64
N VAL A 495 -11.04 -21.14 4.93
CA VAL A 495 -9.80 -20.66 4.28
C VAL A 495 -9.55 -19.20 4.65
N GLU A 496 -8.39 -18.91 5.19
CA GLU A 496 -7.89 -17.56 5.37
C GLU A 496 -7.15 -17.09 4.11
N LEU A 497 -7.51 -15.91 3.60
CA LEU A 497 -6.76 -15.20 2.57
C LEU A 497 -6.46 -13.79 3.09
N THR A 498 -5.18 -13.40 3.13
CA THR A 498 -4.75 -12.08 3.61
C THR A 498 -4.23 -11.19 2.49
N CYS A 499 -4.26 -9.86 2.70
CA CYS A 499 -3.83 -8.83 1.75
C CYS A 499 -3.30 -7.57 2.48
N GLU A 500 -2.68 -6.63 1.75
CA GLU A 500 -2.15 -5.40 2.35
C GLU A 500 -3.28 -4.48 2.88
N THR A 501 -4.34 -4.22 2.08
CA THR A 501 -5.44 -3.30 2.44
C THR A 501 -6.81 -3.96 2.60
N ASP A 502 -7.70 -3.31 3.34
CA ASP A 502 -9.10 -3.74 3.50
C ASP A 502 -9.94 -3.47 2.24
N PHE A 503 -9.48 -2.62 1.33
CA PHE A 503 -10.09 -2.37 0.02
C PHE A 503 -9.94 -3.60 -0.88
N VAL A 504 -8.75 -4.22 -0.93
CA VAL A 504 -8.54 -5.48 -1.65
C VAL A 504 -9.36 -6.62 -1.05
N ALA A 505 -9.49 -6.72 0.27
CA ALA A 505 -10.34 -7.71 0.94
C ALA A 505 -11.83 -7.67 0.52
N LYS A 506 -12.29 -6.52 -0.03
CA LYS A 506 -13.66 -6.27 -0.49
C LYS A 506 -13.81 -6.35 -2.01
N ASN A 507 -12.70 -6.39 -2.76
CA ASN A 507 -12.71 -6.53 -4.22
C ASN A 507 -13.39 -7.85 -4.66
N SER A 508 -14.02 -7.87 -5.84
CA SER A 508 -14.64 -9.09 -6.40
C SER A 508 -13.59 -10.16 -6.71
N VAL A 509 -12.51 -9.82 -7.40
CA VAL A 509 -11.43 -10.76 -7.78
C VAL A 509 -10.84 -11.45 -6.55
N PHE A 510 -10.68 -10.72 -5.44
CA PHE A 510 -10.21 -11.27 -4.17
C PHE A 510 -11.22 -12.27 -3.58
N ARG A 511 -12.51 -11.90 -3.55
CA ARG A 511 -13.59 -12.77 -3.07
C ARG A 511 -13.75 -14.03 -3.93
N ASP A 512 -13.77 -13.87 -5.25
CA ASP A 512 -13.85 -14.95 -6.22
C ASP A 512 -12.67 -15.91 -6.08
N THR A 513 -11.47 -15.39 -5.79
CA THR A 513 -10.26 -16.21 -5.56
C THR A 513 -10.40 -17.05 -4.30
N GLY A 514 -10.83 -16.46 -3.18
CA GLY A 514 -11.08 -17.19 -1.94
C GLY A 514 -12.19 -18.24 -2.07
N GLU A 515 -13.25 -17.94 -2.81
CA GLU A 515 -14.31 -18.90 -3.15
C GLU A 515 -13.82 -20.03 -4.07
N LYS A 516 -13.03 -19.72 -5.10
CA LYS A 516 -12.45 -20.72 -6.01
C LYS A 516 -11.52 -21.67 -5.26
N ILE A 517 -10.66 -21.14 -4.38
CA ILE A 517 -9.78 -21.93 -3.51
C ILE A 517 -10.62 -22.83 -2.59
N SER A 518 -11.65 -22.30 -1.94
CA SER A 518 -12.55 -23.07 -1.07
C SER A 518 -13.25 -24.22 -1.81
N LYS A 519 -13.79 -23.94 -3.01
CA LYS A 519 -14.44 -24.93 -3.88
C LYS A 519 -13.44 -25.99 -4.36
N ALA A 520 -12.22 -25.59 -4.72
CA ALA A 520 -11.16 -26.49 -5.17
C ALA A 520 -10.70 -27.46 -4.06
N ILE A 521 -10.54 -27.00 -2.81
CA ILE A 521 -10.18 -27.85 -1.66
C ILE A 521 -11.29 -28.86 -1.36
N LEU A 522 -12.56 -28.44 -1.44
CA LEU A 522 -13.70 -29.33 -1.17
C LEU A 522 -13.81 -30.42 -2.26
N GLN A 523 -13.58 -30.07 -3.52
CA GLN A 523 -13.55 -31.01 -4.66
C GLN A 523 -12.32 -31.94 -4.65
N SER A 524 -11.12 -31.43 -4.36
CA SER A 524 -9.89 -32.24 -4.29
C SER A 524 -9.89 -33.21 -3.11
N LYS A 525 -10.69 -32.89 -2.07
CA LYS A 525 -10.73 -33.55 -0.76
C LYS A 525 -9.39 -33.49 0.00
N SER A 526 -8.42 -32.70 -0.46
CA SER A 526 -7.06 -32.62 0.09
C SER A 526 -6.42 -31.23 -0.05
N ILE A 527 -5.66 -30.84 0.98
CA ILE A 527 -4.87 -29.60 1.07
C ILE A 527 -3.48 -29.77 0.40
N GLU A 528 -3.06 -31.00 0.06
CA GLU A 528 -1.73 -31.32 -0.49
C GLU A 528 -1.40 -30.56 -1.79
N LYS A 529 -2.43 -30.19 -2.57
CA LYS A 529 -2.35 -29.33 -3.77
C LYS A 529 -2.03 -27.85 -3.46
N LYS A 530 -1.35 -27.54 -2.34
CA LYS A 530 -1.06 -26.17 -1.89
C LYS A 530 -0.45 -25.28 -2.98
N GLN A 531 0.44 -25.82 -3.80
CA GLN A 531 1.06 -25.10 -4.93
C GLN A 531 0.02 -24.62 -5.98
N GLU A 532 -1.03 -25.40 -6.25
CA GLU A 532 -2.11 -25.00 -7.18
C GLU A 532 -2.94 -23.85 -6.60
N LEU A 533 -3.17 -23.86 -5.28
CA LEU A 533 -3.88 -22.79 -4.57
C LEU A 533 -3.02 -21.51 -4.49
N GLU A 534 -1.72 -21.66 -4.23
CA GLU A 534 -0.75 -20.54 -4.25
C GLU A 534 -0.63 -19.92 -5.65
N ILE A 535 -0.76 -20.69 -6.74
CA ILE A 535 -0.84 -20.16 -8.11
C ILE A 535 -2.08 -19.28 -8.28
N MET A 536 -3.26 -19.70 -7.80
CA MET A 536 -4.48 -18.85 -7.85
C MET A 536 -4.28 -17.52 -7.10
N VAL A 537 -3.59 -17.55 -5.95
CA VAL A 537 -3.25 -16.33 -5.21
C VAL A 537 -2.26 -15.45 -5.98
N LYS A 538 -1.22 -16.02 -6.62
CA LYS A 538 -0.28 -15.24 -7.44
C LYS A 538 -0.94 -14.63 -8.68
N GLU A 539 -1.92 -15.29 -9.28
CA GLU A 539 -2.73 -14.72 -10.37
C GLU A 539 -3.57 -13.54 -9.88
N ALA A 540 -4.18 -13.64 -8.69
CA ALA A 540 -4.89 -12.51 -8.06
C ALA A 540 -3.95 -11.33 -7.75
N ILE A 541 -2.73 -11.57 -7.23
CA ILE A 541 -1.70 -10.53 -6.99
C ILE A 541 -1.31 -9.80 -8.29
N ALA A 542 -1.19 -10.53 -9.41
CA ALA A 542 -0.83 -9.94 -10.70
C ALA A 542 -1.87 -8.91 -11.18
N ILE A 543 -3.16 -9.15 -10.89
CA ILE A 543 -4.28 -8.26 -11.20
C ILE A 543 -4.38 -7.12 -10.17
N LEU A 544 -4.43 -7.46 -8.88
CA LEU A 544 -4.76 -6.55 -7.79
C LEU A 544 -3.59 -5.67 -7.32
N LYS A 545 -2.36 -5.99 -7.74
CA LYS A 545 -1.13 -5.20 -7.50
C LYS A 545 -0.75 -4.96 -6.02
N GLU A 546 -1.40 -5.63 -5.07
CA GLU A 546 -1.02 -5.77 -3.65
C GLU A 546 -0.47 -7.18 -3.34
N ASN A 547 0.31 -7.34 -2.27
CA ASN A 547 0.66 -8.65 -1.73
C ASN A 547 -0.58 -9.37 -1.18
N MET A 548 -0.63 -10.69 -1.35
CA MET A 548 -1.66 -11.55 -0.78
C MET A 548 -1.04 -12.87 -0.33
N LEU A 549 -1.53 -13.47 0.76
CA LEU A 549 -1.07 -14.76 1.26
C LEU A 549 -2.24 -15.70 1.56
N LEU A 550 -2.08 -16.98 1.18
CA LEU A 550 -2.93 -18.07 1.62
C LEU A 550 -2.53 -18.45 3.05
N GLY A 551 -3.41 -18.14 4.02
CA GLY A 551 -3.17 -18.32 5.45
C GLY A 551 -3.56 -19.72 5.94
N ARG A 552 -4.19 -19.78 7.12
CA ARG A 552 -4.70 -21.03 7.70
C ARG A 552 -5.82 -21.64 6.85
N ILE A 553 -5.83 -22.97 6.79
CA ILE A 553 -6.87 -23.78 6.14
C ILE A 553 -7.33 -24.83 7.13
N VAL A 554 -8.64 -24.90 7.37
CA VAL A 554 -9.30 -25.99 8.10
C VAL A 554 -10.13 -26.77 7.09
N LEU A 555 -9.99 -28.10 7.09
CA LEU A 555 -10.82 -29.02 6.31
C LEU A 555 -11.29 -30.12 7.25
N TRP A 556 -12.60 -30.32 7.30
CA TRP A 556 -13.25 -31.40 8.06
C TRP A 556 -14.14 -32.22 7.15
N ASP A 557 -14.07 -33.54 7.30
CA ASP A 557 -15.16 -34.46 6.97
C ASP A 557 -16.14 -34.55 8.15
N PHE A 558 -17.40 -34.83 7.86
CA PHE A 558 -18.44 -35.14 8.83
C PHE A 558 -19.46 -36.13 8.25
N THR A 559 -20.07 -36.93 9.12
CA THR A 559 -21.00 -38.01 8.78
C THR A 559 -22.47 -37.59 8.90
N GLU A 560 -23.41 -38.45 8.51
CA GLU A 560 -24.85 -38.19 8.59
C GLU A 560 -25.40 -38.04 10.02
N ASN A 561 -24.63 -38.47 11.04
CA ASN A 561 -24.92 -38.25 12.45
C ASN A 561 -24.30 -36.94 13.01
N GLU A 562 -23.55 -36.21 12.19
CA GLU A 562 -22.85 -34.99 12.57
C GLU A 562 -23.39 -33.78 11.83
N LEU A 563 -23.32 -32.61 12.47
CA LEU A 563 -23.77 -31.35 11.89
C LEU A 563 -22.65 -30.31 12.04
N VAL A 564 -22.20 -29.73 10.93
CA VAL A 564 -21.33 -28.55 10.94
C VAL A 564 -22.13 -27.30 10.62
N ALA A 565 -21.96 -26.26 11.43
CA ALA A 565 -22.41 -24.91 11.13
C ALA A 565 -21.22 -23.95 11.02
N ASN A 566 -21.34 -22.96 10.14
CA ASN A 566 -20.39 -21.85 10.01
C ASN A 566 -21.03 -20.53 10.46
N TYR A 567 -20.20 -19.61 10.95
CA TYR A 567 -20.58 -18.21 11.12
C TYR A 567 -19.46 -17.30 10.61
N SER A 568 -19.84 -16.12 10.10
CA SER A 568 -18.92 -15.16 9.51
C SER A 568 -19.30 -13.76 9.98
N HIS A 569 -18.30 -13.01 10.47
CA HIS A 569 -18.52 -11.71 11.11
C HIS A 569 -17.64 -10.62 10.49
N ASN A 570 -18.11 -9.37 10.58
CA ASN A 570 -17.44 -8.17 10.05
C ASN A 570 -16.94 -8.36 8.61
N GLU A 571 -17.86 -8.65 7.68
CA GLU A 571 -17.58 -8.92 6.26
C GLU A 571 -16.56 -10.06 6.04
N GLY A 572 -16.47 -11.01 6.96
CA GLY A 572 -15.54 -12.15 6.91
C GLY A 572 -14.16 -11.87 7.51
N GLN A 573 -13.98 -10.79 8.27
CA GLN A 573 -12.77 -10.58 9.09
C GLN A 573 -12.61 -11.65 10.19
N ILE A 574 -13.70 -12.31 10.59
CA ILE A 574 -13.67 -13.52 11.41
C ILE A 574 -14.55 -14.60 10.75
N GLY A 575 -14.06 -15.83 10.70
CA GLY A 575 -14.83 -17.02 10.36
C GLY A 575 -14.72 -18.07 11.46
N THR A 576 -15.80 -18.81 11.69
CA THR A 576 -15.84 -19.95 12.61
C THR A 576 -16.57 -21.13 12.02
N LEU A 577 -16.19 -22.33 12.48
CA LEU A 577 -16.93 -23.58 12.30
C LEU A 577 -17.20 -24.21 13.67
N VAL A 578 -18.35 -24.84 13.85
CA VAL A 578 -18.65 -25.72 14.99
C VAL A 578 -19.20 -27.04 14.46
N LYS A 579 -18.67 -28.16 14.94
CA LYS A 579 -19.17 -29.50 14.66
C LYS A 579 -19.86 -30.07 15.89
N LEU A 580 -21.08 -30.58 15.72
CA LEU A 580 -21.81 -31.37 16.70
C LEU A 580 -21.87 -32.82 16.23
N SER A 581 -21.63 -33.77 17.14
CA SER A 581 -21.97 -35.19 16.94
C SER A 581 -23.27 -35.51 17.67
N CYS A 582 -24.18 -36.23 17.01
CA CYS A 582 -25.41 -36.73 17.61
C CYS A 582 -25.41 -38.27 17.62
N ASP A 583 -26.31 -38.88 18.41
CA ASP A 583 -26.54 -40.33 18.38
C ASP A 583 -27.13 -40.85 17.06
N SER A 584 -27.88 -40.02 16.34
CA SER A 584 -28.52 -40.39 15.09
C SER A 584 -28.69 -39.23 14.11
N GLN A 585 -28.76 -39.57 12.83
CA GLN A 585 -29.17 -38.67 11.74
C GLN A 585 -30.53 -38.00 11.99
N ALA A 586 -31.46 -38.68 12.67
CA ALA A 586 -32.77 -38.12 13.02
C ALA A 586 -32.62 -36.96 14.03
N THR A 587 -31.72 -37.11 15.01
CA THR A 587 -31.32 -36.05 15.96
C THR A 587 -30.57 -34.91 15.25
N ALA A 588 -29.57 -35.23 14.42
CA ALA A 588 -28.79 -34.24 13.67
C ALA A 588 -29.63 -33.44 12.64
N SER A 589 -30.75 -34.01 12.18
CA SER A 589 -31.68 -33.37 11.24
C SER A 589 -32.73 -32.46 11.88
N ARG A 590 -32.75 -32.33 13.21
CA ARG A 590 -33.66 -31.45 13.95
C ARG A 590 -33.34 -29.97 13.73
N ASP A 591 -34.38 -29.15 13.56
CA ASP A 591 -34.21 -27.70 13.40
C ASP A 591 -33.72 -27.03 14.69
N GLU A 592 -34.02 -27.59 15.86
CA GLU A 592 -33.45 -27.16 17.14
C GLU A 592 -31.92 -27.32 17.17
N VAL A 593 -31.40 -28.41 16.59
CA VAL A 593 -29.95 -28.71 16.52
C VAL A 593 -29.26 -27.85 15.45
N ARG A 594 -29.97 -27.49 14.38
CA ARG A 594 -29.55 -26.48 13.39
C ARG A 594 -29.45 -25.09 14.01
N GLU A 595 -30.45 -24.64 14.79
CA GLU A 595 -30.34 -23.34 15.47
C GLU A 595 -29.23 -23.36 16.53
N LEU A 596 -29.12 -24.45 17.33
CA LEU A 596 -28.07 -24.63 18.32
C LEU A 596 -26.66 -24.50 17.69
N SER A 597 -26.37 -25.27 16.64
CA SER A 597 -25.05 -25.25 15.99
C SER A 597 -24.68 -23.87 15.42
N PHE A 598 -25.63 -23.17 14.79
CA PHE A 598 -25.41 -21.79 14.33
C PHE A 598 -25.17 -20.81 15.50
N ASN A 599 -25.96 -20.91 16.57
CA ASN A 599 -25.80 -20.09 17.77
C ASN A 599 -24.47 -20.35 18.49
N LEU A 600 -23.98 -21.59 18.44
CA LEU A 600 -22.67 -21.98 18.97
C LEU A 600 -21.53 -21.41 18.12
N ALA A 601 -21.61 -21.42 16.79
CA ALA A 601 -20.62 -20.75 15.93
C ALA A 601 -20.59 -19.23 16.19
N MET A 602 -21.76 -18.59 16.37
CA MET A 602 -21.84 -17.19 16.80
C MET A 602 -21.22 -16.96 18.20
N HIS A 603 -21.38 -17.88 19.14
CA HIS A 603 -20.74 -17.81 20.47
C HIS A 603 -19.20 -17.91 20.38
N VAL A 604 -18.67 -18.90 19.65
CA VAL A 604 -17.22 -19.04 19.40
C VAL A 604 -16.65 -17.75 18.79
N THR A 605 -17.39 -17.14 17.87
CA THR A 605 -17.00 -15.88 17.22
C THR A 605 -16.96 -14.69 18.19
N ALA A 606 -17.79 -14.69 19.23
CA ALA A 606 -17.89 -13.60 20.21
C ALA A 606 -16.92 -13.76 21.40
N PHE A 607 -16.62 -15.01 21.81
CA PHE A 607 -15.86 -15.30 23.04
C PHE A 607 -14.48 -15.95 22.80
N ASN A 608 -14.20 -16.45 21.60
CA ASN A 608 -12.95 -17.12 21.19
C ASN A 608 -12.35 -18.05 22.28
N PRO A 609 -13.05 -19.15 22.66
CA PRO A 609 -12.52 -20.13 23.59
C PRO A 609 -11.18 -20.73 23.10
N LEU A 610 -10.27 -20.97 24.04
CA LEU A 610 -8.96 -21.58 23.76
C LEU A 610 -9.00 -23.10 23.77
N TYR A 611 -9.97 -23.69 24.47
CA TYR A 611 -10.15 -25.12 24.64
C TYR A 611 -11.64 -25.49 24.56
N LEU A 612 -11.96 -26.71 24.15
CA LEU A 612 -13.34 -27.20 24.07
C LEU A 612 -13.92 -27.38 25.49
N ASN A 613 -13.16 -28.08 26.34
CA ASN A 613 -13.51 -28.36 27.73
C ASN A 613 -12.26 -28.66 28.57
N HIS A 614 -12.45 -28.85 29.88
CA HIS A 614 -11.39 -29.17 30.83
C HIS A 614 -10.43 -30.30 30.40
N ALA A 615 -10.89 -31.32 29.67
CA ALA A 615 -10.07 -32.46 29.25
C ALA A 615 -9.15 -32.14 28.06
N THR A 616 -9.48 -31.10 27.28
CA THR A 616 -8.64 -30.59 26.19
C THR A 616 -7.56 -29.59 26.64
N VAL A 617 -7.55 -29.18 27.91
CA VAL A 617 -6.54 -28.22 28.43
C VAL A 617 -5.23 -28.96 28.76
N PRO A 618 -4.06 -28.53 28.24
CA PRO A 618 -2.77 -29.15 28.53
C PRO A 618 -2.45 -29.15 30.04
N PRO A 619 -2.05 -30.30 30.64
CA PRO A 619 -1.68 -30.37 32.05
C PRO A 619 -0.50 -29.46 32.44
N SER A 620 0.40 -29.17 31.50
CA SER A 620 1.49 -28.19 31.66
C SER A 620 0.95 -26.78 31.88
N TYR A 621 0.00 -26.34 31.04
CA TYR A 621 -0.65 -25.03 31.14
C TYR A 621 -1.44 -24.91 32.46
N LEU A 622 -2.16 -25.94 32.87
CA LEU A 622 -2.87 -25.95 34.17
C LEU A 622 -1.91 -25.72 35.34
N LYS A 623 -0.77 -26.44 35.36
CA LYS A 623 0.27 -26.29 36.40
C LYS A 623 0.88 -24.89 36.41
N GLU A 624 1.15 -24.31 35.24
CA GLU A 624 1.66 -22.93 35.12
C GLU A 624 0.65 -21.92 35.69
N GLN A 625 -0.64 -22.03 35.34
CA GLN A 625 -1.67 -21.15 35.87
C GLN A 625 -1.88 -21.32 37.38
N GLU A 626 -1.78 -22.55 37.92
CA GLU A 626 -1.78 -22.79 39.37
C GLU A 626 -0.61 -22.10 40.08
N GLU A 627 0.61 -22.18 39.53
CA GLU A 627 1.81 -21.53 40.08
C GLU A 627 1.69 -20.00 40.03
N VAL A 628 1.22 -19.43 38.91
CA VAL A 628 0.94 -17.99 38.75
C VAL A 628 -0.14 -17.52 39.74
N PHE A 629 -1.26 -18.23 39.85
CA PHE A 629 -2.32 -17.87 40.79
C PHE A 629 -1.90 -18.02 42.26
N ALA A 630 -1.02 -18.98 42.58
CA ALA A 630 -0.44 -19.16 43.91
C ALA A 630 0.53 -18.02 44.27
N ALA A 631 1.39 -17.60 43.33
CA ALA A 631 2.26 -16.44 43.50
C ALA A 631 1.45 -15.15 43.73
N GLN A 632 0.43 -14.89 42.89
CA GLN A 632 -0.49 -13.77 43.09
C GLN A 632 -1.22 -13.84 44.45
N ALA A 633 -1.64 -15.02 44.90
CA ALA A 633 -2.37 -15.18 46.16
C ALA A 633 -1.48 -14.93 47.39
N ARG A 634 -0.20 -15.31 47.34
CA ARG A 634 0.82 -14.97 48.36
C ARG A 634 1.07 -13.46 48.42
N ASN A 635 1.30 -12.84 47.26
CA ASN A 635 1.62 -11.40 47.16
C ASN A 635 0.46 -10.48 47.61
N MET A 636 -0.76 -11.01 47.77
CA MET A 636 -1.94 -10.24 48.19
C MET A 636 -2.23 -10.29 49.70
N ALA A 637 -1.63 -11.21 50.48
CA ALA A 637 -1.64 -11.22 51.95
C ALA A 637 -0.87 -12.41 52.55
N ASP A 638 -0.31 -12.21 53.76
CA ASP A 638 0.13 -13.29 54.67
C ASP A 638 -1.05 -14.15 55.15
N LYS A 639 -1.50 -15.07 54.30
CA LYS A 639 -2.61 -16.01 54.57
C LYS A 639 -2.07 -17.44 54.72
N PRO A 640 -2.58 -18.23 55.69
CA PRO A 640 -2.23 -19.64 55.81
C PRO A 640 -2.45 -20.42 54.51
N GLU A 641 -1.56 -21.37 54.20
CA GLU A 641 -1.58 -22.13 52.94
C GLU A 641 -2.96 -22.71 52.56
N LYS A 642 -3.73 -23.17 53.57
CA LYS A 642 -5.06 -23.75 53.35
C LYS A 642 -6.04 -22.76 52.72
N ILE A 643 -5.90 -21.47 53.03
CA ILE A 643 -6.68 -20.39 52.42
C ILE A 643 -6.14 -20.06 51.02
N ILE A 644 -4.82 -20.04 50.83
CA ILE A 644 -4.18 -19.84 49.52
C ILE A 644 -4.63 -20.93 48.53
N LYS A 645 -4.61 -22.21 48.92
CA LYS A 645 -5.07 -23.34 48.10
C LYS A 645 -6.56 -23.19 47.69
N GLY A 646 -7.41 -22.71 48.59
CA GLY A 646 -8.81 -22.37 48.28
C GLY A 646 -8.96 -21.20 47.30
N ILE A 647 -8.14 -20.15 47.42
CA ILE A 647 -8.12 -19.00 46.49
C ILE A 647 -7.64 -19.44 45.10
N VAL A 648 -6.60 -20.28 45.02
CA VAL A 648 -6.08 -20.80 43.75
C VAL A 648 -7.12 -21.66 43.05
N ALA A 649 -7.77 -22.61 43.75
CA ALA A 649 -8.84 -23.42 43.18
C ALA A 649 -10.04 -22.56 42.69
N GLY A 650 -10.39 -21.50 43.42
CA GLY A 650 -11.42 -20.54 43.00
C GLY A 650 -11.03 -19.73 41.75
N LYS A 651 -9.78 -19.27 41.67
CA LYS A 651 -9.23 -18.61 40.47
C LYS A 651 -9.18 -19.55 39.27
N LEU A 652 -8.65 -20.76 39.44
CA LEU A 652 -8.53 -21.75 38.38
C LEU A 652 -9.91 -22.15 37.82
N LYS A 653 -10.91 -22.37 38.69
CA LYS A 653 -12.29 -22.62 38.24
C LYS A 653 -12.86 -21.46 37.42
N LYS A 654 -12.61 -20.21 37.83
CA LYS A 654 -13.04 -19.04 37.04
C LYS A 654 -12.30 -18.96 35.71
N HIS A 655 -10.99 -19.21 35.70
CA HIS A 655 -10.16 -19.19 34.49
C HIS A 655 -10.61 -20.24 33.47
N LEU A 656 -10.86 -21.48 33.94
CA LEU A 656 -11.43 -22.55 33.12
C LEU A 656 -12.76 -22.15 32.49
N ALA A 657 -13.69 -21.59 33.25
CA ALA A 657 -14.97 -21.06 32.74
C ALA A 657 -14.85 -19.81 31.84
N GLN A 658 -13.64 -19.27 31.63
CA GLN A 658 -13.37 -18.22 30.65
C GLN A 658 -12.69 -18.76 29.38
N ILE A 659 -11.94 -19.87 29.45
CA ILE A 659 -11.17 -20.42 28.33
C ILE A 659 -11.77 -21.69 27.69
N CYS A 660 -12.64 -22.41 28.43
CA CYS A 660 -13.27 -23.66 27.99
C CYS A 660 -14.65 -23.39 27.41
N PHE A 661 -14.88 -23.73 26.15
CA PHE A 661 -16.12 -23.48 25.41
C PHE A 661 -17.35 -24.02 26.13
N GLU A 662 -17.34 -25.28 26.58
CA GLU A 662 -18.46 -25.89 27.33
C GLU A 662 -18.86 -25.13 28.61
N ASP A 663 -17.89 -24.49 29.28
CA ASP A 663 -18.06 -23.84 30.58
C ASP A 663 -18.35 -22.34 30.48
N GLN A 664 -18.20 -21.73 29.30
CA GLN A 664 -18.51 -20.32 29.03
C GLN A 664 -20.02 -20.04 29.12
N GLY A 665 -20.40 -18.82 29.54
CA GLY A 665 -21.79 -18.36 29.58
C GLY A 665 -22.36 -18.12 28.18
N PHE A 666 -23.49 -18.71 27.85
CA PHE A 666 -24.00 -18.76 26.47
C PHE A 666 -24.40 -17.38 25.92
N VAL A 667 -24.06 -17.11 24.65
CA VAL A 667 -24.18 -15.76 24.04
C VAL A 667 -25.60 -15.20 23.98
N LYS A 668 -26.62 -16.07 23.88
CA LYS A 668 -28.04 -15.68 23.92
C LYS A 668 -28.65 -15.71 25.34
N GLU A 669 -28.01 -16.38 26.30
CA GLU A 669 -28.53 -16.57 27.66
C GLU A 669 -27.40 -16.79 28.68
N GLU A 670 -26.70 -15.71 29.06
CA GLU A 670 -25.51 -15.74 29.94
C GLU A 670 -25.68 -16.47 31.28
N LYS A 671 -26.93 -16.70 31.72
CA LYS A 671 -27.29 -17.43 32.95
C LYS A 671 -27.09 -18.94 32.85
N LYS A 672 -26.91 -19.48 31.64
CA LYS A 672 -26.59 -20.89 31.38
C LYS A 672 -25.20 -20.99 30.78
N THR A 673 -24.48 -22.07 31.08
CA THR A 673 -23.27 -22.41 30.32
C THR A 673 -23.64 -22.98 28.96
N VAL A 674 -22.72 -22.90 28.00
CA VAL A 674 -22.83 -23.56 26.69
C VAL A 674 -23.24 -25.02 26.83
N LYS A 675 -22.55 -25.79 27.69
CA LYS A 675 -22.86 -27.20 27.96
C LYS A 675 -24.32 -27.40 28.35
N LYS A 676 -24.81 -26.61 29.30
CA LYS A 676 -26.20 -26.71 29.77
C LYS A 676 -27.22 -26.43 28.66
N VAL A 677 -26.93 -25.54 27.71
CA VAL A 677 -27.81 -25.28 26.57
C VAL A 677 -27.80 -26.45 25.57
N VAL A 678 -26.64 -27.11 25.38
CA VAL A 678 -26.56 -28.36 24.59
C VAL A 678 -27.36 -29.48 25.27
N ASP A 679 -27.18 -29.67 26.59
CA ASP A 679 -27.88 -30.68 27.39
C ASP A 679 -29.41 -30.47 27.33
N GLU A 680 -29.91 -29.25 27.58
CA GLU A 680 -31.34 -28.91 27.47
C GLU A 680 -31.90 -29.13 26.04
N THR A 681 -31.09 -28.89 25.00
CA THR A 681 -31.49 -29.14 23.61
C THR A 681 -31.56 -30.64 23.32
N ALA A 682 -30.59 -31.42 23.80
CA ALA A 682 -30.53 -32.87 23.64
C ALA A 682 -31.75 -33.56 24.30
N GLU A 683 -32.08 -33.16 25.54
CA GLU A 683 -33.30 -33.59 26.23
C GLU A 683 -34.56 -33.27 25.40
N SER A 684 -34.66 -32.07 24.83
CA SER A 684 -35.82 -31.68 24.00
C SER A 684 -35.95 -32.46 22.69
N CYS A 685 -34.82 -32.92 22.14
CA CYS A 685 -34.79 -33.74 20.92
C CYS A 685 -35.01 -35.24 21.20
N GLY A 686 -34.88 -35.69 22.45
CA GLY A 686 -35.02 -37.09 22.84
C GLY A 686 -33.80 -37.96 22.49
N GLY A 687 -32.62 -37.35 22.38
CA GLY A 687 -31.36 -38.01 22.04
C GLY A 687 -30.15 -37.37 22.72
N THR A 688 -28.95 -37.67 22.25
CA THR A 688 -27.70 -37.06 22.72
C THR A 688 -27.06 -36.17 21.66
N ILE A 689 -26.47 -35.06 22.11
CA ILE A 689 -25.74 -34.07 21.31
C ILE A 689 -24.45 -33.74 22.05
N VAL A 690 -23.32 -33.72 21.34
CA VAL A 690 -22.01 -33.35 21.90
C VAL A 690 -21.33 -32.36 20.95
N ILE A 691 -20.74 -31.29 21.49
CA ILE A 691 -19.83 -30.44 20.72
C ILE A 691 -18.55 -31.25 20.50
N SER A 692 -18.28 -31.66 19.26
CA SER A 692 -17.17 -32.55 18.94
C SER A 692 -15.90 -31.80 18.56
N ASP A 693 -16.04 -30.64 17.89
CA ASP A 693 -14.93 -29.82 17.43
C ASP A 693 -15.40 -28.38 17.17
N TYR A 694 -14.49 -27.41 17.23
CA TYR A 694 -14.73 -26.03 16.79
C TYR A 694 -13.45 -25.42 16.21
N ALA A 695 -13.61 -24.48 15.28
CA ALA A 695 -12.51 -23.73 14.69
C ALA A 695 -12.84 -22.25 14.64
N TYR A 696 -11.83 -21.42 14.89
CA TYR A 696 -11.88 -19.97 14.81
C TYR A 696 -10.70 -19.48 13.99
N ILE A 697 -10.93 -18.56 13.05
CA ILE A 697 -9.89 -17.81 12.35
C ILE A 697 -10.32 -16.33 12.38
N GLY A 698 -9.49 -15.49 13.00
CA GLY A 698 -9.54 -14.04 12.84
C GLY A 698 -8.40 -13.60 11.91
N VAL A 699 -8.72 -12.86 10.86
CA VAL A 699 -7.76 -12.43 9.83
C VAL A 699 -6.54 -11.77 10.45
N GLY A 700 -5.35 -12.32 10.21
CA GLY A 700 -4.09 -11.74 10.66
C GLY A 700 -3.85 -11.79 12.18
N GLN A 701 -4.68 -12.51 12.94
CA GLN A 701 -4.38 -12.94 14.31
C GLN A 701 -3.58 -14.25 14.20
N GLU A 702 -2.54 -14.46 15.02
CA GLU A 702 -1.77 -15.73 15.03
C GLU A 702 -2.61 -16.92 15.54
#